data_AF-A0A846CG88-F1
#
_entry.id   AF-A0A846CG88-F1
#
_cell.length_a   1.000
_cell.length_b   1.000
_cell.length_c   1.000
_cell.angle_alpha   90.00
_cell.angle_beta   90.00
_cell.angle_gamma   90.00
#
_symmetry.space_group_name_H-M   'P 1'
#
loop_
_entity.id
_entity.type
_entity.pdbx_description
1 polymer ?
#
loop_
_entity_poly.entity_id
_entity_poly.type
_entity_poly.pdbx_seq_one_letter_code
_entity_poly.pdbx_strand_id
1 'polypeptide(L)'
;MNKYPDFTNYGYQISKELGRNLQSGRITYLAKSITSNRQVAIKEFRFALADGSWSAFKAYQREISALKQLKHSQIPCYLESFETESGFCLVTEYIHAPCLAERHIFTPEEVKQIAISVLEILVYLQNFQPPIIHRDIKPENILVNENLQVYLVDFGLAKLRGGELALSSIAAGTPGFMPPEEMFNRPLSNASDLYSLGATLICLLTGTISVEVDKLLDEDYRFKFEYFVPNLHWRFTKWLTKMVEIHPKRRYENAVLALRELKEIPVVEGEEIFAFREEKARVDKKFVDGEIPVVLGRERFTFREDEVQVNQEVIGVAEQGEIFATRRVEIKDNKKVAGVVENGEIFPIGKRILKDKKKFVGVLGIAAIVGILAGKTIISLVGSLGSINLDNQTQMNMTLSPIERIQSTRECGGCDLKNVNLEYADLKGANLENANLKGANLKNVFLDYANLKGANLEGANLQSARLENANLEGTKLDNANLLAAFLLDANLQNTNLKNTNIVQSTIKGTSINKQTILTPKARLVWQIVNNKYQGLNLKKAKLSDAFLSTAKLENIDFEDADLEKSVVYNTILSGANLKNVNLKNAWFEHATLENTYLQGANLQNTRFAATVNLRRANFEGANLANADFNINYPGTNIDLEEANLKNANLENADLSGVNLKNANLTGANIQGADFTGANLEGATMPDGSIYNGKIDN
;
A
#
# COMPACT_ATOMS: atom_id res chain seq x y z
N MET A 1 -26.44 -27.84 31.87
CA MET A 1 -26.50 -26.37 32.06
C MET A 1 -26.63 -25.74 30.69
N ASN A 2 -27.58 -24.82 30.50
CA ASN A 2 -27.77 -24.15 29.20
C ASN A 2 -26.47 -23.44 28.79
N LYS A 3 -26.06 -23.62 27.53
CA LYS A 3 -24.78 -23.11 26.99
C LYS A 3 -24.75 -21.57 26.91
N TYR A 4 -25.92 -20.92 26.99
CA TYR A 4 -26.13 -19.49 26.79
C TYR A 4 -27.10 -18.93 27.86
N PRO A 5 -27.06 -17.61 28.16
CA PRO A 5 -28.04 -16.99 29.06
C PRO A 5 -29.47 -17.09 28.51
N ASP A 6 -30.44 -17.16 29.41
CA ASP A 6 -31.85 -17.25 29.02
C ASP A 6 -32.45 -15.84 28.83
N PHE A 7 -32.61 -15.44 27.57
CA PHE A 7 -33.25 -14.17 27.20
C PHE A 7 -34.70 -14.31 26.75
N THR A 8 -35.34 -15.47 26.98
CA THR A 8 -36.72 -15.72 26.53
C THR A 8 -37.72 -14.76 27.18
N ASN A 9 -37.52 -14.39 28.45
CA ASN A 9 -38.32 -13.38 29.16
C ASN A 9 -38.22 -11.97 28.56
N TYR A 10 -37.18 -11.71 27.76
CA TYR A 10 -36.98 -10.46 27.02
C TYR A 10 -37.38 -10.60 25.55
N GLY A 11 -37.99 -11.71 25.16
CA GLY A 11 -38.47 -11.93 23.79
C GLY A 11 -37.41 -12.44 22.81
N TYR A 12 -36.26 -12.93 23.29
CA TYR A 12 -35.14 -13.34 22.44
C TYR A 12 -34.65 -14.77 22.71
N GLN A 13 -34.38 -15.51 21.64
CA GLN A 13 -33.75 -16.83 21.71
C GLN A 13 -32.33 -16.76 21.13
N ILE A 14 -31.32 -17.04 21.95
CA ILE A 14 -29.91 -17.03 21.52
C ILE A 14 -29.65 -18.21 20.59
N SER A 15 -29.07 -17.92 19.42
CA SER A 15 -28.68 -18.91 18.42
C SER A 15 -27.20 -19.27 18.49
N LYS A 16 -26.31 -18.28 18.60
CA LYS A 16 -24.86 -18.49 18.76
C LYS A 16 -24.19 -17.27 19.40
N GLU A 17 -23.00 -17.49 19.96
CA GLU A 17 -22.09 -16.40 20.35
C GLU A 17 -21.34 -15.91 19.11
N LEU A 18 -21.30 -14.60 18.90
CA LEU A 18 -20.58 -13.93 17.81
C LEU A 18 -19.17 -13.49 18.25
N GLY A 19 -19.01 -13.10 19.52
CA GLY A 19 -17.72 -12.70 20.06
C GLY A 19 -17.78 -12.45 21.56
N ARG A 20 -16.62 -12.55 22.23
CA ARG A 20 -16.49 -12.36 23.67
C ARG A 20 -15.19 -11.65 24.00
N ASN A 21 -15.27 -10.62 24.85
CA ASN A 21 -14.14 -9.95 25.46
C ASN A 21 -14.24 -10.12 26.99
N LEU A 22 -13.45 -11.06 27.52
CA LEU A 22 -13.48 -11.46 28.93
C LEU A 22 -13.02 -10.34 29.88
N GLN A 23 -12.12 -9.48 29.44
CA GLN A 23 -11.53 -8.43 30.29
C GLN A 23 -12.44 -7.20 30.43
N SER A 24 -13.26 -6.92 29.42
CA SER A 24 -14.27 -5.84 29.47
C SER A 24 -15.68 -6.32 29.86
N GLY A 25 -15.83 -7.61 30.17
CA GLY A 25 -17.14 -8.20 30.54
C GLY A 25 -18.17 -8.17 29.42
N ARG A 26 -17.76 -8.17 28.14
CA ARG A 26 -18.63 -7.95 26.98
C ARG A 26 -18.81 -9.22 26.15
N ILE A 27 -20.04 -9.58 25.82
CA ILE A 27 -20.36 -10.74 24.96
C ILE A 27 -21.39 -10.33 23.92
N THR A 28 -21.16 -10.68 22.66
CA THR A 28 -22.09 -10.43 21.57
C THR A 28 -22.70 -11.76 21.11
N TYR A 29 -24.02 -11.80 21.00
CA TYR A 29 -24.81 -12.97 20.61
C TYR A 29 -25.60 -12.69 19.33
N LEU A 30 -25.72 -13.68 18.47
CA LEU A 30 -26.77 -13.74 17.46
C LEU A 30 -28.01 -14.35 18.13
N ALA A 31 -29.12 -13.63 18.09
CA ALA A 31 -30.39 -14.10 18.63
C ALA A 31 -31.52 -13.94 17.60
N LYS A 32 -32.63 -14.61 17.86
CA LYS A 32 -33.87 -14.50 17.10
C LYS A 32 -34.95 -13.89 17.99
N SER A 33 -35.62 -12.86 17.50
CA SER A 33 -36.84 -12.34 18.14
C SER A 33 -37.93 -13.41 18.10
N ILE A 34 -38.49 -13.76 19.26
CA ILE A 34 -39.52 -14.79 19.39
C ILE A 34 -40.82 -14.36 18.69
N THR A 35 -41.13 -13.06 18.71
CA THR A 35 -42.36 -12.50 18.13
C THR A 35 -42.28 -12.29 16.62
N SER A 36 -41.16 -11.73 16.13
CA SER A 36 -41.01 -11.34 14.73
C SER A 36 -40.20 -12.34 13.89
N ASN A 37 -39.55 -13.32 14.52
CA ASN A 37 -38.64 -14.26 13.89
C ASN A 37 -37.40 -13.59 13.23
N ARG A 38 -37.19 -12.28 13.44
CA ARG A 38 -36.05 -11.51 12.91
C ARG A 38 -34.76 -11.85 13.67
N GLN A 39 -33.65 -11.94 12.95
CA GLN A 39 -32.32 -12.06 13.55
C GLN A 39 -31.81 -10.71 14.07
N VAL A 40 -31.21 -10.72 15.26
CA VAL A 40 -30.69 -9.54 15.94
C VAL A 40 -29.33 -9.83 16.55
N ALA A 41 -28.52 -8.79 16.73
CA ALA A 41 -27.30 -8.85 17.52
C ALA A 41 -27.60 -8.32 18.94
N ILE A 42 -27.31 -9.13 19.96
CA ILE A 42 -27.46 -8.75 21.37
C ILE A 42 -26.09 -8.64 21.99
N LYS A 43 -25.72 -7.44 22.43
CA LYS A 43 -24.46 -7.16 23.11
C LYS A 43 -24.73 -7.04 24.60
N GLU A 44 -24.30 -8.04 25.36
CA GLU A 44 -24.38 -8.12 26.81
C GLU A 44 -23.11 -7.51 27.44
N PHE A 45 -23.31 -6.61 28.40
CA PHE A 45 -22.28 -6.01 29.24
C PHE A 45 -22.51 -6.49 30.68
N ARG A 46 -21.56 -7.25 31.23
CA ARG A 46 -21.63 -7.82 32.57
C ARG A 46 -20.84 -6.97 33.57
N PHE A 47 -21.46 -6.61 34.68
CA PHE A 47 -20.79 -5.94 35.79
C PHE A 47 -20.21 -6.99 36.74
N ALA A 48 -18.89 -7.19 36.74
CA ALA A 48 -18.25 -8.03 37.75
C ALA A 48 -18.45 -7.40 39.14
N LEU A 49 -18.78 -8.22 40.14
CA LEU A 49 -19.00 -7.85 41.54
C LEU A 49 -17.73 -7.28 42.19
N ALA A 50 -17.45 -5.99 41.99
CA ALA A 50 -16.69 -5.12 42.90
C ALA A 50 -16.84 -3.68 42.38
N ASP A 51 -17.44 -2.81 43.20
CA ASP A 51 -17.52 -1.35 43.02
C ASP A 51 -18.12 -0.87 41.69
N GLY A 52 -19.35 -1.32 41.41
CA GLY A 52 -20.22 -0.83 40.33
C GLY A 52 -20.50 0.66 40.45
N SER A 53 -19.53 1.47 40.00
CA SER A 53 -19.63 2.92 40.06
C SER A 53 -20.71 3.40 39.08
N TRP A 54 -21.58 4.29 39.57
CA TRP A 54 -22.61 5.00 38.80
C TRP A 54 -22.09 5.63 37.49
N SER A 55 -20.77 5.82 37.33
CA SER A 55 -20.11 6.30 36.11
C SER A 55 -20.13 5.28 34.97
N ALA A 56 -20.03 3.97 35.25
CA ALA A 56 -20.12 2.90 34.23
C ALA A 56 -21.52 2.89 33.59
N PHE A 57 -22.57 2.93 34.42
CA PHE A 57 -23.96 2.99 33.96
C PHE A 57 -24.27 4.26 33.13
N LYS A 58 -23.73 5.42 33.53
CA LYS A 58 -23.88 6.68 32.76
C LYS A 58 -23.18 6.65 31.39
N ALA A 59 -22.10 5.89 31.23
CA ALA A 59 -21.42 5.75 29.94
C ALA A 59 -22.29 4.99 28.91
N TYR A 60 -22.96 3.92 29.35
CA TYR A 60 -23.89 3.15 28.50
C TYR A 60 -25.14 3.93 28.11
N GLN A 61 -25.69 4.76 28.99
CA GLN A 61 -26.81 5.62 28.64
C GLN A 61 -26.48 6.62 27.52
N ARG A 62 -25.23 7.10 27.45
CA ARG A 62 -24.76 7.96 26.35
C ARG A 62 -24.63 7.17 25.04
N GLU A 63 -24.14 5.94 25.09
CA GLU A 63 -24.06 5.05 23.92
C GLU A 63 -25.45 4.75 23.34
N ILE A 64 -26.41 4.36 24.19
CA ILE A 64 -27.80 4.13 23.79
C ILE A 64 -28.41 5.40 23.20
N SER A 65 -28.19 6.55 23.85
CA SER A 65 -28.72 7.83 23.38
C SER A 65 -28.14 8.22 22.02
N ALA A 66 -26.85 7.97 21.78
CA ALA A 66 -26.21 8.20 20.49
C ALA A 66 -26.78 7.25 19.42
N LEU A 67 -26.79 5.94 19.69
CA LEU A 67 -27.27 4.91 18.75
C LEU A 67 -28.74 5.09 18.38
N LYS A 68 -29.61 5.52 19.32
CA LYS A 68 -31.02 5.85 19.05
C LYS A 68 -31.22 6.97 18.02
N GLN A 69 -30.25 7.87 17.91
CA GLN A 69 -30.30 9.01 16.99
C GLN A 69 -29.74 8.68 15.61
N LEU A 70 -28.96 7.59 15.48
CA LEU A 70 -28.37 7.20 14.21
C LEU A 70 -29.42 6.61 13.28
N LYS A 71 -29.46 7.14 12.05
CA LYS A 71 -30.27 6.67 10.93
C LYS A 71 -29.40 6.67 9.69
N HIS A 72 -28.69 5.56 9.49
CA HIS A 72 -27.79 5.37 8.36
C HIS A 72 -27.88 3.93 7.87
N SER A 73 -27.98 3.71 6.57
CA SER A 73 -28.14 2.35 5.99
C SER A 73 -26.94 1.43 6.23
N GLN A 74 -25.77 2.01 6.53
CA GLN A 74 -24.52 1.31 6.79
C GLN A 74 -24.13 1.26 8.27
N ILE A 75 -25.05 1.61 9.17
CA ILE A 75 -24.90 1.44 10.62
C ILE A 75 -26.08 0.57 11.10
N PRO A 76 -25.85 -0.51 11.86
CA PRO A 76 -26.95 -1.33 12.36
C PRO A 76 -27.97 -0.50 13.15
N CYS A 77 -29.25 -0.67 12.83
CA CYS A 77 -30.30 0.06 13.53
C CYS A 77 -30.36 -0.35 15.01
N TYR A 78 -30.40 0.62 15.92
CA TYR A 78 -30.81 0.37 17.30
C TYR A 78 -32.26 -0.14 17.32
N LEU A 79 -32.51 -1.24 18.02
CA LEU A 79 -33.85 -1.80 18.18
C LEU A 79 -34.38 -1.51 19.57
N GLU A 80 -33.65 -1.96 20.59
CA GLU A 80 -34.02 -1.77 21.98
C GLU A 80 -32.83 -2.04 22.92
N SER A 81 -33.09 -1.94 24.21
CA SER A 81 -32.16 -2.35 25.23
C SER A 81 -32.87 -2.71 26.52
N PHE A 82 -32.33 -3.65 27.28
CA PHE A 82 -32.91 -4.13 28.53
C PHE A 82 -31.84 -4.43 29.57
N GLU A 83 -32.22 -4.36 30.85
CA GLU A 83 -31.35 -4.66 31.98
C GLU A 83 -31.48 -6.15 32.36
N THR A 84 -30.39 -6.74 32.86
CA THR A 84 -30.35 -8.11 33.39
C THR A 84 -29.76 -8.09 34.79
N GLU A 85 -29.94 -9.17 35.55
CA GLU A 85 -29.36 -9.28 36.91
C GLU A 85 -27.83 -9.15 36.92
N SER A 86 -27.17 -9.54 35.83
CA SER A 86 -25.72 -9.48 35.67
C SER A 86 -25.22 -8.23 34.92
N GLY A 87 -26.12 -7.41 34.37
CA GLY A 87 -25.79 -6.14 33.78
C GLY A 87 -26.79 -5.61 32.76
N PHE A 88 -26.35 -5.39 31.52
CA PHE A 88 -27.13 -4.65 30.53
C PHE A 88 -26.98 -5.23 29.12
N CYS A 89 -28.07 -5.25 28.35
CA CYS A 89 -28.11 -5.74 26.97
C CYS A 89 -28.54 -4.65 25.99
N LEU A 90 -27.77 -4.49 24.92
CA LEU A 90 -28.08 -3.65 23.77
C LEU A 90 -28.49 -4.54 22.59
N VAL A 91 -29.63 -4.24 21.97
CA VAL A 91 -30.14 -4.98 20.82
C VAL A 91 -30.08 -4.12 19.56
N THR A 92 -29.37 -4.61 18.54
CA THR A 92 -29.30 -3.97 17.22
C THR A 92 -29.71 -4.95 16.12
N GLU A 93 -29.97 -4.40 14.95
CA GLU A 93 -30.04 -5.18 13.72
C GLU A 93 -28.79 -6.08 13.57
N TYR A 94 -29.02 -7.33 13.14
CA TYR A 94 -27.94 -8.22 12.73
C TYR A 94 -27.63 -8.02 11.26
N ILE A 95 -26.38 -7.68 10.95
CA ILE A 95 -25.88 -7.58 9.59
C ILE A 95 -25.27 -8.92 9.19
N HIS A 96 -25.74 -9.49 8.07
CA HIS A 96 -25.22 -10.73 7.53
C HIS A 96 -24.04 -10.47 6.58
N ALA A 97 -22.90 -10.13 7.16
CA ALA A 97 -21.65 -9.92 6.43
C ALA A 97 -20.45 -10.31 7.33
N PRO A 98 -19.37 -10.87 6.78
CA PRO A 98 -18.14 -11.13 7.51
C PRO A 98 -17.46 -9.81 7.91
N CYS A 99 -16.64 -9.85 8.97
CA CYS A 99 -15.81 -8.71 9.35
C CYS A 99 -14.48 -8.70 8.58
N LEU A 100 -13.83 -7.53 8.50
CA LEU A 100 -12.54 -7.39 7.82
C LEU A 100 -11.39 -8.16 8.50
N ALA A 101 -11.57 -8.60 9.75
CA ALA A 101 -10.59 -9.45 10.44
C ALA A 101 -10.64 -10.91 9.97
N GLU A 102 -11.72 -11.33 9.31
CA GLU A 102 -11.77 -12.64 8.66
C GLU A 102 -10.77 -12.66 7.49
N ARG A 103 -10.16 -13.83 7.23
CA ARG A 103 -9.06 -13.97 6.26
C ARG A 103 -9.54 -13.81 4.81
N HIS A 104 -9.81 -12.57 4.43
CA HIS A 104 -10.09 -12.12 3.07
C HIS A 104 -8.97 -11.20 2.60
N ILE A 105 -8.52 -11.41 1.37
CA ILE A 105 -7.50 -10.58 0.73
C ILE A 105 -8.25 -9.53 -0.09
N PHE A 106 -8.01 -8.26 0.21
CA PHE A 106 -8.56 -7.13 -0.53
C PHE A 106 -7.49 -6.54 -1.44
N THR A 107 -7.85 -6.24 -2.69
CA THR A 107 -7.02 -5.45 -3.60
C THR A 107 -6.91 -4.01 -3.11
N PRO A 108 -5.85 -3.25 -3.47
CA PRO A 108 -5.76 -1.83 -3.15
C PRO A 108 -6.97 -1.00 -3.56
N GLU A 109 -7.61 -1.34 -4.70
CA GLU A 109 -8.81 -0.69 -5.19
C GLU A 109 -10.01 -0.94 -4.27
N GLU A 110 -10.19 -2.19 -3.82
CA GLU A 110 -11.23 -2.55 -2.85
C GLU A 110 -10.97 -1.89 -1.50
N VAL A 111 -9.71 -1.82 -1.05
CA VAL A 111 -9.35 -1.10 0.18
C VAL A 111 -9.68 0.39 0.05
N LYS A 112 -9.44 1.02 -1.12
CA LYS A 112 -9.86 2.40 -1.37
C LYS A 112 -11.39 2.56 -1.31
N GLN A 113 -12.15 1.62 -1.88
CA GLN A 113 -13.62 1.64 -1.81
C GLN A 113 -14.12 1.50 -0.36
N ILE A 114 -13.51 0.61 0.41
CA ILE A 114 -13.79 0.45 1.84
C ILE A 114 -13.48 1.76 2.58
N ALA A 115 -12.32 2.36 2.34
CA ALA A 115 -11.92 3.63 2.94
C ALA A 115 -12.92 4.75 2.63
N ILE A 116 -13.34 4.90 1.37
CA ILE A 116 -14.36 5.87 0.95
C ILE A 116 -15.66 5.66 1.73
N SER A 117 -16.13 4.42 1.80
CA SER A 117 -17.40 4.13 2.46
C SER A 117 -17.36 4.37 3.97
N VAL A 118 -16.26 3.99 4.65
CA VAL A 118 -16.12 4.29 6.09
C VAL A 118 -16.00 5.79 6.33
N LEU A 119 -15.27 6.53 5.49
CA LEU A 119 -15.19 7.99 5.60
C LEU A 119 -16.55 8.66 5.40
N GLU A 120 -17.41 8.16 4.50
CA GLU A 120 -18.78 8.67 4.32
C GLU A 120 -19.63 8.45 5.58
N ILE A 121 -19.49 7.30 6.24
CA ILE A 121 -20.10 7.05 7.55
C ILE A 121 -19.54 8.01 8.61
N LEU A 122 -18.23 8.26 8.64
CA LEU A 122 -17.62 9.21 9.58
C LEU A 122 -18.07 10.64 9.34
N VAL A 123 -18.25 11.07 8.08
CA VAL A 123 -18.83 12.38 7.75
C VAL A 123 -20.24 12.50 8.36
N TYR A 124 -21.07 11.47 8.24
CA TYR A 124 -22.39 11.44 8.87
C TYR A 124 -22.31 11.59 10.40
N LEU A 125 -21.44 10.84 11.07
CA LEU A 125 -21.27 10.90 12.53
C LEU A 125 -20.71 12.25 13.02
N GLN A 126 -19.81 12.86 12.25
CA GLN A 126 -19.17 14.12 12.59
C GLN A 126 -20.09 15.35 12.42
N ASN A 127 -21.21 15.20 11.70
CA ASN A 127 -22.21 16.26 11.52
C ASN A 127 -23.19 16.40 12.71
N PHE A 128 -23.13 15.52 13.71
CA PHE A 128 -23.91 15.70 14.94
C PHE A 128 -23.32 16.83 15.81
N GLN A 129 -24.17 17.44 16.65
CA GLN A 129 -23.74 18.47 17.60
C GLN A 129 -24.07 18.03 19.03
N PRO A 130 -23.07 17.60 19.84
CA PRO A 130 -21.65 17.48 19.49
C PRO A 130 -21.36 16.27 18.57
N PRO A 131 -20.21 16.27 17.85
CA PRO A 131 -19.81 15.18 16.97
C PRO A 131 -19.77 13.82 17.69
N ILE A 132 -20.24 12.77 17.02
CA ILE A 132 -20.15 11.40 17.52
C ILE A 132 -18.81 10.80 17.06
N ILE A 133 -17.98 10.37 18.02
CA ILE A 133 -16.68 9.71 17.77
C ILE A 133 -16.84 8.22 18.06
N HIS A 134 -16.47 7.35 17.12
CA HIS A 134 -16.64 5.89 17.20
C HIS A 134 -15.74 5.24 18.26
N ARG A 135 -14.45 5.61 18.31
CA ARG A 135 -13.43 5.18 19.32
C ARG A 135 -12.99 3.71 19.31
N ASP A 136 -13.48 2.91 18.37
CA ASP A 136 -13.09 1.49 18.25
C ASP A 136 -13.07 1.03 16.80
N ILE A 137 -12.56 1.86 15.87
CA ILE A 137 -12.44 1.45 14.47
C ILE A 137 -11.25 0.50 14.34
N LYS A 138 -11.50 -0.70 13.80
CA LYS A 138 -10.54 -1.79 13.60
C LYS A 138 -11.16 -2.85 12.68
N PRO A 139 -10.37 -3.79 12.12
CA PRO A 139 -10.89 -4.80 11.20
C PRO A 139 -12.11 -5.59 11.72
N GLU A 140 -12.19 -5.89 13.01
CA GLU A 140 -13.30 -6.67 13.59
C GLU A 140 -14.65 -5.91 13.58
N ASN A 141 -14.60 -4.57 13.57
CA ASN A 141 -15.77 -3.71 13.72
C ASN A 141 -16.25 -3.11 12.38
N ILE A 142 -15.68 -3.58 11.27
CA ILE A 142 -16.11 -3.21 9.92
C ILE A 142 -16.53 -4.49 9.22
N LEU A 143 -17.80 -4.55 8.80
CA LEU A 143 -18.35 -5.68 8.06
C LEU A 143 -18.44 -5.34 6.58
N VAL A 144 -18.12 -6.29 5.72
CA VAL A 144 -18.15 -6.09 4.26
C VAL A 144 -18.78 -7.30 3.60
N ASN A 145 -19.81 -7.09 2.78
CA ASN A 145 -20.44 -8.19 2.04
C ASN A 145 -19.75 -8.45 0.69
N GLU A 146 -20.20 -9.47 -0.04
CA GLU A 146 -19.67 -9.86 -1.35
C GLU A 146 -19.72 -8.75 -2.42
N ASN A 147 -20.57 -7.73 -2.23
CA ASN A 147 -20.71 -6.57 -3.12
C ASN A 147 -19.90 -5.35 -2.65
N LEU A 148 -18.95 -5.52 -1.71
CA LEU A 148 -18.17 -4.45 -1.08
C LEU A 148 -19.01 -3.39 -0.36
N GLN A 149 -20.24 -3.73 0.03
CA GLN A 149 -21.04 -2.85 0.87
C GLN A 149 -20.53 -2.93 2.31
N VAL A 150 -20.06 -1.79 2.82
CA VAL A 150 -19.45 -1.68 4.14
C VAL A 150 -20.49 -1.33 5.20
N TYR A 151 -20.33 -1.88 6.40
CA TYR A 151 -21.11 -1.54 7.58
C TYR A 151 -20.17 -1.28 8.76
N LEU A 152 -20.37 -0.17 9.47
CA LEU A 152 -19.61 0.15 10.68
C LEU A 152 -20.42 -0.27 11.91
N VAL A 153 -19.84 -1.16 12.73
CA VAL A 153 -20.50 -1.78 13.89
C VAL A 153 -19.71 -1.55 15.16
N ASP A 154 -20.31 -1.85 16.32
CA ASP A 154 -19.62 -1.89 17.61
C ASP A 154 -18.92 -0.58 18.05
N PHE A 155 -19.73 0.47 18.24
CA PHE A 155 -19.27 1.76 18.77
C PHE A 155 -18.64 1.61 20.16
N GLY A 156 -17.45 2.20 20.36
CA GLY A 156 -16.67 2.14 21.59
C GLY A 156 -17.06 3.18 22.65
N LEU A 157 -18.32 3.61 22.67
CA LEU A 157 -18.77 4.79 23.43
C LEU A 157 -18.78 4.56 24.95
N ALA A 158 -18.88 3.32 25.40
CA ALA A 158 -18.81 2.92 26.80
C ALA A 158 -17.39 2.87 27.42
N LYS A 159 -16.31 3.08 26.64
CA LYS A 159 -14.95 3.12 27.21
C LYS A 159 -14.85 4.28 28.23
N LEU A 160 -14.75 3.93 29.51
CA LEU A 160 -14.73 4.87 30.65
C LEU A 160 -13.51 5.80 30.59
N ARG A 161 -13.72 7.11 30.82
CA ARG A 161 -12.63 8.05 31.15
C ARG A 161 -12.27 7.88 32.62
N GLY A 162 -11.11 7.30 32.91
CA GLY A 162 -10.60 7.15 34.28
C GLY A 162 -9.12 6.75 34.29
N GLY A 163 -8.27 7.56 34.93
CA GLY A 163 -6.82 7.51 34.83
C GLY A 163 -6.11 6.27 35.40
N GLU A 164 -6.81 5.39 36.14
CA GLU A 164 -6.21 4.18 36.72
C GLU A 164 -6.38 2.91 35.85
N LEU A 165 -7.29 2.94 34.88
CA LEU A 165 -7.52 1.80 33.96
C LEU A 165 -6.78 1.91 32.62
N ALA A 166 -6.05 2.99 32.36
CA ALA A 166 -5.28 3.13 31.13
C ALA A 166 -4.26 2.00 30.97
N LEU A 167 -3.59 1.59 32.07
CA LEU A 167 -2.60 0.50 32.07
C LEU A 167 -3.21 -0.91 31.93
N SER A 168 -4.43 -1.14 32.44
CA SER A 168 -5.13 -2.41 32.24
C SER A 168 -5.89 -2.47 30.91
N SER A 169 -6.28 -1.33 30.35
CA SER A 169 -6.88 -1.23 29.00
C SER A 169 -5.87 -1.47 27.88
N ILE A 170 -4.58 -1.22 28.12
CA ILE A 170 -3.46 -1.66 27.26
C ILE A 170 -3.39 -3.20 27.20
N ALA A 171 -3.82 -3.89 28.26
CA ALA A 171 -3.91 -5.36 28.26
C ALA A 171 -5.18 -5.90 27.56
N ALA A 172 -6.17 -5.04 27.25
CA ALA A 172 -7.49 -5.40 26.71
C ALA A 172 -7.76 -4.97 25.27
N GLY A 173 -6.98 -4.01 24.75
CA GLY A 173 -6.99 -3.61 23.35
C GLY A 173 -5.77 -4.13 22.62
N THR A 174 -5.93 -4.53 21.36
CA THR A 174 -4.79 -4.86 20.50
C THR A 174 -3.99 -3.57 20.24
N PRO A 175 -2.74 -3.46 20.71
CA PRO A 175 -1.96 -2.22 20.63
C PRO A 175 -1.70 -1.86 19.17
N GLY A 176 -2.24 -0.74 18.69
CA GLY A 176 -1.96 -0.18 17.35
C GLY A 176 -3.12 0.50 16.63
N PHE A 177 -4.39 0.17 16.93
CA PHE A 177 -5.56 0.87 16.35
C PHE A 177 -6.05 2.04 17.21
N MET A 178 -5.69 2.07 18.49
CA MET A 178 -6.07 3.13 19.41
C MET A 178 -5.25 4.40 19.13
N PRO A 179 -5.87 5.56 18.91
CA PRO A 179 -5.13 6.79 18.66
C PRO A 179 -4.35 7.22 19.92
N PRO A 180 -3.15 7.82 19.77
CA PRO A 180 -2.31 8.18 20.91
C PRO A 180 -3.00 9.08 21.94
N GLU A 181 -3.85 10.02 21.52
CA GLU A 181 -4.64 10.85 22.43
C GLU A 181 -5.62 10.05 23.29
N GLU A 182 -6.13 8.92 22.81
CA GLU A 182 -6.96 8.02 23.62
C GLU A 182 -6.10 7.27 24.65
N MET A 183 -4.95 6.74 24.21
CA MET A 183 -3.98 6.05 25.08
C MET A 183 -3.51 6.93 26.25
N PHE A 184 -3.27 8.21 25.99
CA PHE A 184 -2.83 9.19 26.99
C PHE A 184 -3.98 9.95 27.67
N ASN A 185 -5.23 9.49 27.53
CA ASN A 185 -6.42 10.10 28.13
C ASN A 185 -6.57 11.62 27.84
N ARG A 186 -6.14 12.04 26.65
CA ARG A 186 -6.30 13.41 26.12
C ARG A 186 -7.67 13.54 25.44
N PRO A 187 -8.18 14.78 25.24
CA PRO A 187 -9.45 14.98 24.54
C PRO A 187 -9.41 14.44 23.11
N LEU A 188 -10.38 13.58 22.78
CA LEU A 188 -10.60 13.08 21.42
C LEU A 188 -11.22 14.15 20.53
N SER A 189 -10.98 14.03 19.22
CA SER A 189 -11.50 14.92 18.19
C SER A 189 -11.97 14.12 16.97
N ASN A 190 -12.51 14.79 15.96
CA ASN A 190 -12.85 14.17 14.67
C ASN A 190 -11.64 13.46 14.03
N ALA A 191 -10.41 13.93 14.30
CA ALA A 191 -9.19 13.31 13.80
C ALA A 191 -8.91 11.93 14.43
N SER A 192 -9.46 11.64 15.61
CA SER A 192 -9.19 10.41 16.38
C SER A 192 -9.63 9.14 15.64
N ASP A 193 -10.84 9.13 15.09
CA ASP A 193 -11.33 8.01 14.28
C ASP A 193 -10.55 7.85 12.96
N LEU A 194 -9.94 8.93 12.44
CA LEU A 194 -9.13 8.87 11.22
C LEU A 194 -7.82 8.10 11.42
N TYR A 195 -7.21 8.19 12.61
CA TYR A 195 -6.04 7.38 12.95
C TYR A 195 -6.41 5.89 12.96
N SER A 196 -7.48 5.53 13.66
CA SER A 196 -7.95 4.15 13.75
C SER A 196 -8.35 3.58 12.38
N LEU A 197 -8.98 4.39 11.53
CA LEU A 197 -9.25 4.02 10.15
C LEU A 197 -7.95 3.84 9.35
N GLY A 198 -7.00 4.77 9.44
CA GLY A 198 -5.71 4.67 8.77
C GLY A 198 -4.96 3.38 9.15
N ALA A 199 -4.89 3.07 10.45
CA ALA A 199 -4.31 1.83 10.96
C ALA A 199 -5.02 0.58 10.40
N THR A 200 -6.35 0.61 10.33
CA THR A 200 -7.16 -0.47 9.74
C THR A 200 -6.83 -0.68 8.27
N LEU A 201 -6.79 0.40 7.47
CA LEU A 201 -6.50 0.33 6.04
C LEU A 201 -5.07 -0.15 5.77
N ILE A 202 -4.11 0.29 6.58
CA ILE A 202 -2.72 -0.19 6.52
C ILE A 202 -2.69 -1.71 6.73
N CYS A 203 -3.34 -2.24 7.77
CA CYS A 203 -3.41 -3.69 7.99
C CYS A 203 -3.98 -4.46 6.79
N LEU A 204 -5.02 -3.93 6.13
CA LEU A 204 -5.59 -4.57 4.93
C LEU A 204 -4.59 -4.59 3.78
N LEU A 205 -3.90 -3.47 3.53
CA LEU A 205 -2.96 -3.33 2.42
C LEU A 205 -1.69 -4.16 2.63
N THR A 206 -1.23 -4.31 3.86
CA THR A 206 -0.05 -5.11 4.21
C THR A 206 -0.38 -6.59 4.46
N GLY A 207 -1.66 -6.95 4.50
CA GLY A 207 -2.11 -8.29 4.91
C GLY A 207 -1.81 -8.62 6.38
N THR A 208 -1.61 -7.61 7.23
CA THR A 208 -1.29 -7.78 8.64
C THR A 208 -2.56 -8.02 9.44
N ILE A 209 -2.66 -9.18 10.10
CA ILE A 209 -3.78 -9.49 11.00
C ILE A 209 -3.72 -8.58 12.24
N SER A 210 -4.88 -8.24 12.81
CA SER A 210 -5.01 -7.25 13.89
C SER A 210 -4.04 -7.48 15.05
N VAL A 211 -3.84 -8.73 15.48
CA VAL A 211 -2.97 -9.10 16.61
C VAL A 211 -1.47 -8.86 16.38
N GLU A 212 -1.07 -8.55 15.14
CA GLU A 212 0.32 -8.29 14.75
C GLU A 212 0.53 -6.86 14.25
N VAL A 213 -0.44 -5.96 14.46
CA VAL A 213 -0.35 -4.56 14.02
C VAL A 213 0.84 -3.82 14.66
N ASP A 214 1.26 -4.25 15.85
CA ASP A 214 2.44 -3.75 16.55
C ASP A 214 3.73 -3.96 15.76
N LYS A 215 3.81 -4.99 14.92
CA LYS A 215 4.96 -5.23 14.03
C LYS A 215 5.11 -4.19 12.93
N LEU A 216 4.06 -3.42 12.66
CA LEU A 216 4.09 -2.30 11.72
C LEU A 216 4.49 -0.99 12.39
N LEU A 217 4.68 -0.96 13.71
CA LEU A 217 5.03 0.24 14.45
C LEU A 217 6.52 0.25 14.79
N ASP A 218 7.14 1.44 14.73
CA ASP A 218 8.49 1.66 15.28
C ASP A 218 8.44 1.96 16.79
N GLU A 219 9.62 2.16 17.40
CA GLU A 219 9.77 2.49 18.83
C GLU A 219 9.06 3.79 19.25
N ASP A 220 8.78 4.67 18.28
CA ASP A 220 8.06 5.94 18.47
C ASP A 220 6.55 5.81 18.20
N TYR A 221 6.02 4.59 18.00
CA TYR A 221 4.62 4.31 17.63
C TYR A 221 4.19 4.87 16.26
N ARG A 222 5.13 5.02 15.30
CA ARG A 222 4.81 5.39 13.92
C ARG A 222 4.69 4.16 13.04
N PHE A 223 3.70 4.16 12.15
CA PHE A 223 3.56 3.10 11.16
C PHE A 223 4.72 3.13 10.15
N LYS A 224 5.30 1.96 9.90
CA LYS A 224 6.31 1.64 8.88
C LYS A 224 5.70 0.62 7.94
N PHE A 225 4.93 1.09 6.97
CA PHE A 225 4.14 0.23 6.09
C PHE A 225 4.50 0.40 4.61
N GLU A 226 5.18 1.50 4.26
CA GLU A 226 5.49 1.92 2.90
C GLU A 226 6.26 0.83 2.13
N TYR A 227 7.18 0.15 2.81
CA TYR A 227 7.94 -0.98 2.27
C TYR A 227 7.07 -2.19 1.89
N PHE A 228 5.95 -2.38 2.58
CA PHE A 228 5.03 -3.51 2.36
C PHE A 228 4.02 -3.22 1.24
N VAL A 229 3.92 -1.97 0.78
CA VAL A 229 2.96 -1.53 -0.27
C VAL A 229 3.66 -0.79 -1.43
N PRO A 230 4.73 -1.35 -2.04
CA PRO A 230 5.60 -0.61 -2.97
C PRO A 230 4.93 -0.21 -4.29
N ASN A 231 3.79 -0.81 -4.64
CA ASN A 231 3.03 -0.49 -5.85
C ASN A 231 1.86 0.48 -5.59
N LEU A 232 1.60 0.83 -4.33
CA LEU A 232 0.57 1.79 -3.96
C LEU A 232 0.99 3.17 -4.43
N HIS A 233 0.08 3.89 -5.07
CA HIS A 233 0.37 5.22 -5.57
C HIS A 233 0.88 6.12 -4.44
N TRP A 234 1.99 6.83 -4.65
CA TRP A 234 2.67 7.61 -3.60
C TRP A 234 1.73 8.59 -2.88
N ARG A 235 0.75 9.19 -3.59
CA ARG A 235 -0.28 10.07 -2.98
C ARG A 235 -1.19 9.31 -2.02
N PHE A 236 -1.51 8.04 -2.30
CA PHE A 236 -2.33 7.22 -1.42
C PHE A 236 -1.52 6.79 -0.19
N THR A 237 -0.25 6.44 -0.38
CA THR A 237 0.69 6.22 0.73
C THR A 237 0.79 7.47 1.63
N LYS A 238 1.01 8.66 1.05
CA LYS A 238 1.03 9.94 1.78
C LYS A 238 -0.27 10.22 2.53
N TRP A 239 -1.41 9.93 1.89
CA TRP A 239 -2.73 10.08 2.51
C TRP A 239 -2.88 9.17 3.73
N LEU A 240 -2.45 7.90 3.63
CA LEU A 240 -2.45 6.95 4.76
C LEU A 240 -1.49 7.39 5.87
N THR A 241 -0.27 7.80 5.55
CA THR A 241 0.70 8.32 6.54
C THR A 241 0.12 9.53 7.29
N LYS A 242 -0.57 10.43 6.57
CA LYS A 242 -1.26 11.57 7.18
C LYS A 242 -2.49 11.16 8.01
N MET A 243 -3.19 10.08 7.66
CA MET A 243 -4.29 9.54 8.47
C MET A 243 -3.81 9.01 9.83
N VAL A 244 -2.61 8.42 9.90
CA VAL A 244 -2.04 7.81 11.13
C VAL A 244 -1.00 8.69 11.85
N GLU A 245 -0.96 9.98 11.56
CA GLU A 245 -0.05 10.90 12.26
C GLU A 245 -0.30 10.93 13.78
N ILE A 246 0.78 10.82 14.57
CA ILE A 246 0.70 10.71 16.04
C ILE A 246 0.04 11.96 16.63
N HIS A 247 0.39 13.13 16.10
CA HIS A 247 -0.18 14.40 16.55
C HIS A 247 -1.49 14.70 15.81
N PRO A 248 -2.63 14.84 16.52
CA PRO A 248 -3.93 15.10 15.87
C PRO A 248 -3.93 16.34 14.97
N LYS A 249 -3.13 17.37 15.30
CA LYS A 249 -3.00 18.60 14.50
C LYS A 249 -2.30 18.41 13.15
N ARG A 250 -1.59 17.29 12.96
CA ARG A 250 -0.91 16.93 11.70
C ARG A 250 -1.75 15.95 10.86
N ARG A 251 -2.81 15.37 11.44
CA ARG A 251 -3.82 14.59 10.71
C ARG A 251 -4.77 15.50 9.95
N TYR A 252 -5.61 14.89 9.11
CA TYR A 252 -6.81 15.54 8.63
C TYR A 252 -7.70 16.00 9.80
N GLU A 253 -8.20 17.22 9.72
CA GLU A 253 -9.06 17.79 10.76
C GLU A 253 -10.38 17.01 10.91
N ASN A 254 -10.91 16.49 9.80
CA ASN A 254 -12.19 15.78 9.76
C ASN A 254 -12.26 14.84 8.53
N ALA A 255 -13.29 13.97 8.52
CA ALA A 255 -13.49 12.97 7.48
C ALA A 255 -13.80 13.57 6.10
N VAL A 256 -14.41 14.77 6.04
CA VAL A 256 -14.70 15.46 4.77
C VAL A 256 -13.41 15.78 4.01
N LEU A 257 -12.40 16.31 4.70
CA LEU A 257 -11.12 16.65 4.09
C LEU A 257 -10.36 15.40 3.64
N ALA A 258 -10.36 14.35 4.47
CA ALA A 258 -9.73 13.08 4.12
C ALA A 258 -10.41 12.43 2.90
N LEU A 259 -11.75 12.40 2.87
CA LEU A 259 -12.55 11.84 1.77
C LEU A 259 -12.35 12.59 0.46
N ARG A 260 -12.35 13.94 0.52
CA ARG A 260 -12.15 14.78 -0.67
C ARG A 260 -10.81 14.50 -1.34
N GLU A 261 -9.75 14.37 -0.54
CA GLU A 261 -8.43 14.08 -1.08
C GLU A 261 -8.34 12.65 -1.63
N LEU A 262 -8.89 11.66 -0.93
CA LEU A 262 -8.83 10.25 -1.34
C LEU A 262 -9.51 10.00 -2.69
N LYS A 263 -10.64 10.65 -2.98
CA LYS A 263 -11.38 10.46 -4.24
C LYS A 263 -10.52 10.76 -5.48
N GLU A 264 -9.65 11.78 -5.39
CA GLU A 264 -8.78 12.27 -6.47
C GLU A 264 -7.43 11.54 -6.58
N ILE A 265 -7.13 10.61 -5.68
CA ILE A 265 -5.84 9.91 -5.62
C ILE A 265 -5.90 8.60 -6.44
N PRO A 266 -5.04 8.37 -7.44
CA PRO A 266 -4.96 7.06 -8.10
C PRO A 266 -4.53 5.96 -7.11
N VAL A 267 -4.89 4.71 -7.38
CA VAL A 267 -4.65 3.62 -6.40
C VAL A 267 -3.24 3.07 -6.52
N VAL A 268 -2.77 2.83 -7.76
CA VAL A 268 -1.45 2.25 -8.04
C VAL A 268 -0.60 3.15 -8.94
N GLU A 269 0.72 3.04 -8.85
CA GLU A 269 1.63 3.79 -9.72
C GLU A 269 1.43 3.42 -11.20
N GLY A 270 1.37 4.42 -12.08
CA GLY A 270 1.03 4.25 -13.51
C GLY A 270 -0.44 4.50 -13.85
N GLU A 271 -1.31 4.76 -12.87
CA GLU A 271 -2.67 5.30 -13.06
C GLU A 271 -2.71 6.83 -13.18
N GLU A 272 -1.57 7.50 -13.40
CA GLU A 272 -1.57 8.89 -13.86
C GLU A 272 -2.14 8.92 -15.29
N ILE A 273 -3.48 8.93 -15.37
CA ILE A 273 -4.17 9.53 -16.49
C ILE A 273 -3.63 10.96 -16.53
N PHE A 274 -2.96 11.33 -17.63
CA PHE A 274 -2.75 12.72 -17.97
C PHE A 274 -4.11 13.42 -17.86
N ALA A 275 -4.36 14.06 -16.72
CA ALA A 275 -5.40 15.03 -16.60
C ALA A 275 -4.96 16.18 -17.50
N PHE A 276 -5.30 16.07 -18.79
CA PHE A 276 -5.32 17.21 -19.67
C PHE A 276 -6.23 18.24 -18.98
N ARG A 277 -5.62 19.24 -18.35
CA ARG A 277 -6.28 20.53 -18.22
C ARG A 277 -6.69 20.91 -19.64
N GLU A 278 -7.97 21.19 -19.84
CA GLU A 278 -8.52 21.63 -21.12
C GLU A 278 -7.76 22.87 -21.63
N GLU A 279 -6.73 22.67 -22.44
CA GLU A 279 -6.17 23.73 -23.27
C GLU A 279 -6.90 23.71 -24.61
N LYS A 280 -7.73 24.75 -24.80
CA LYS A 280 -8.46 25.00 -26.05
C LYS A 280 -7.50 25.00 -27.24
N ALA A 281 -7.69 24.09 -28.19
CA ALA A 281 -7.08 24.19 -29.51
C ALA A 281 -7.53 25.50 -30.18
N ARG A 282 -6.56 26.37 -30.54
CA ARG A 282 -6.80 27.56 -31.37
C ARG A 282 -6.34 27.26 -32.79
N VAL A 283 -7.27 27.35 -33.74
CA VAL A 283 -6.95 27.43 -35.17
C VAL A 283 -6.80 28.91 -35.51
N ASP A 284 -5.57 29.33 -35.84
CA ASP A 284 -5.29 30.70 -36.24
C ASP A 284 -5.63 30.86 -37.73
N LYS A 285 -6.67 31.63 -38.07
CA LYS A 285 -7.18 31.76 -39.45
C LYS A 285 -6.32 32.63 -40.38
N LYS A 286 -5.05 32.85 -40.06
CA LYS A 286 -4.13 33.58 -40.94
C LYS A 286 -3.37 32.60 -41.81
N PHE A 287 -3.87 32.43 -43.02
CA PHE A 287 -3.25 31.68 -44.10
C PHE A 287 -1.92 32.33 -44.49
N VAL A 288 -0.85 31.54 -44.48
CA VAL A 288 0.43 31.89 -45.10
C VAL A 288 0.79 30.72 -46.00
N ASP A 289 0.93 30.98 -47.30
CA ASP A 289 1.40 30.05 -48.33
C ASP A 289 0.68 28.70 -48.46
N GLY A 290 -0.65 28.68 -48.30
CA GLY A 290 -1.46 27.47 -48.58
C GLY A 290 -1.37 26.37 -47.52
N GLU A 291 -0.77 26.65 -46.37
CA GLU A 291 -0.67 25.73 -45.23
C GLU A 291 -1.53 26.21 -44.03
N ILE A 292 -2.16 25.26 -43.35
CA ILE A 292 -3.01 25.40 -42.17
C ILE A 292 -2.19 25.03 -40.92
N PRO A 293 -1.83 26.00 -40.06
CA PRO A 293 -1.15 25.71 -38.80
C PRO A 293 -2.13 25.22 -37.72
N VAL A 294 -1.83 24.09 -37.10
CA VAL A 294 -2.58 23.49 -35.99
C VAL A 294 -1.67 23.36 -34.77
N VAL A 295 -2.11 23.89 -33.62
CA VAL A 295 -1.35 23.85 -32.36
C VAL A 295 -1.99 22.86 -31.41
N LEU A 296 -1.20 21.90 -30.92
CA LEU A 296 -1.60 20.90 -29.92
C LEU A 296 -0.63 20.98 -28.72
N GLY A 297 -1.09 21.58 -27.61
CA GLY A 297 -0.23 21.87 -26.46
C GLY A 297 0.91 22.83 -26.82
N ARG A 298 2.17 22.44 -26.58
CA ARG A 298 3.37 23.23 -26.91
C ARG A 298 3.90 23.01 -28.33
N GLU A 299 3.30 22.11 -29.11
CA GLU A 299 3.77 21.74 -30.45
C GLU A 299 2.92 22.39 -31.56
N ARG A 300 3.58 22.78 -32.67
CA ARG A 300 2.96 23.36 -33.86
C ARG A 300 3.14 22.44 -35.06
N PHE A 301 2.06 22.21 -35.78
CA PHE A 301 1.99 21.43 -37.02
C PHE A 301 1.45 22.29 -38.16
N THR A 302 1.82 22.01 -39.42
CA THR A 302 1.27 22.65 -40.62
C THR A 302 0.78 21.59 -41.62
N PHE A 303 -0.38 21.83 -42.25
CA PHE A 303 -1.05 20.92 -43.20
C PHE A 303 -1.46 21.65 -44.47
N ARG A 304 -1.54 21.01 -45.64
CA ARG A 304 -2.00 21.68 -46.87
C ARG A 304 -3.52 21.71 -46.98
N GLU A 305 -4.06 22.71 -47.69
CA GLU A 305 -5.50 22.98 -47.75
C GLU A 305 -6.34 21.83 -48.35
N ASP A 306 -5.76 21.05 -49.26
CA ASP A 306 -6.37 19.88 -49.89
C ASP A 306 -6.37 18.62 -49.01
N GLU A 307 -5.61 18.65 -47.91
CA GLU A 307 -5.49 17.52 -46.98
C GLU A 307 -6.58 17.56 -45.90
N VAL A 308 -7.37 18.63 -45.75
CA VAL A 308 -8.27 18.84 -44.58
C VAL A 308 -9.74 19.06 -44.99
N GLN A 309 -10.67 18.27 -44.44
CA GLN A 309 -12.12 18.40 -44.61
C GLN A 309 -12.82 18.63 -43.25
N VAL A 310 -13.58 19.72 -43.12
CA VAL A 310 -14.32 20.06 -41.88
C VAL A 310 -15.79 19.67 -42.02
N ASN A 311 -16.29 18.77 -41.19
CA ASN A 311 -17.69 18.30 -41.23
C ASN A 311 -18.47 18.66 -39.94
N GLN A 312 -19.80 18.82 -40.10
CA GLN A 312 -20.78 19.54 -39.26
C GLN A 312 -20.96 19.09 -37.79
N GLU A 313 -21.61 19.99 -37.03
CA GLU A 313 -21.83 20.06 -35.57
C GLU A 313 -22.54 18.84 -34.95
N VAL A 314 -22.01 18.40 -33.80
CA VAL A 314 -22.76 17.58 -32.83
C VAL A 314 -23.16 18.49 -31.67
N ILE A 315 -24.46 18.59 -31.41
CA ILE A 315 -25.04 19.33 -30.30
C ILE A 315 -25.38 18.33 -29.19
N GLY A 316 -24.79 18.50 -28.02
CA GLY A 316 -25.08 17.71 -26.81
C GLY A 316 -25.50 18.60 -25.65
N VAL A 317 -26.33 18.06 -24.75
CA VAL A 317 -26.80 18.73 -23.52
C VAL A 317 -26.34 17.92 -22.31
N ALA A 318 -25.72 18.56 -21.33
CA ALA A 318 -25.35 17.96 -20.04
C ALA A 318 -26.41 18.24 -18.95
N GLU A 319 -26.33 17.54 -17.81
CA GLU A 319 -27.28 17.50 -16.68
C GLU A 319 -27.60 18.85 -16.00
N GLN A 320 -27.09 19.98 -16.50
CA GLN A 320 -27.44 21.33 -16.03
C GLN A 320 -27.81 22.30 -17.17
N GLY A 321 -28.15 21.79 -18.35
CA GLY A 321 -28.79 22.59 -19.41
C GLY A 321 -27.87 23.51 -20.23
N GLU A 322 -26.55 23.36 -20.14
CA GLU A 322 -25.64 24.05 -21.06
C GLU A 322 -25.52 23.30 -22.39
N ILE A 323 -25.64 24.05 -23.50
CA ILE A 323 -25.47 23.57 -24.88
C ILE A 323 -24.06 23.91 -25.34
N PHE A 324 -23.33 22.91 -25.84
CA PHE A 324 -22.03 23.14 -26.49
C PHE A 324 -21.96 22.47 -27.86
N ALA A 325 -21.23 23.11 -28.78
CA ALA A 325 -20.94 22.65 -30.14
C ALA A 325 -19.43 22.44 -30.32
N THR A 326 -19.02 21.28 -30.82
CA THR A 326 -17.64 21.03 -31.27
C THR A 326 -17.63 20.77 -32.78
N ARG A 327 -16.63 21.32 -33.49
CA ARG A 327 -16.40 21.09 -34.92
C ARG A 327 -15.37 19.99 -35.12
N ARG A 328 -15.65 19.05 -36.02
CA ARG A 328 -14.75 17.93 -36.37
C ARG A 328 -13.96 18.26 -37.64
N VAL A 329 -12.66 17.99 -37.62
CA VAL A 329 -11.75 18.16 -38.75
C VAL A 329 -11.17 16.79 -39.10
N GLU A 330 -11.36 16.33 -40.35
CA GLU A 330 -10.86 15.06 -40.88
C GLU A 330 -9.84 15.30 -41.99
N ILE A 331 -8.81 14.44 -42.09
CA ILE A 331 -7.78 14.51 -43.13
C ILE A 331 -8.00 13.39 -44.15
N LYS A 332 -7.97 13.71 -45.46
CA LYS A 332 -8.15 12.71 -46.53
C LYS A 332 -6.88 11.91 -46.78
N ASP A 333 -7.04 10.63 -47.11
CA ASP A 333 -5.99 9.63 -47.45
C ASP A 333 -5.29 8.89 -46.29
N ASN A 334 -6.08 8.58 -45.25
CA ASN A 334 -6.04 7.30 -44.53
C ASN A 334 -4.70 6.87 -43.86
N LYS A 335 -3.98 7.81 -43.22
CA LYS A 335 -3.04 7.48 -42.11
C LYS A 335 -3.07 8.51 -40.98
N LYS A 336 -4.02 8.26 -40.07
CA LYS A 336 -4.15 8.68 -38.64
C LYS A 336 -5.53 9.26 -38.36
N VAL A 337 -6.50 8.35 -38.31
CA VAL A 337 -7.69 8.49 -37.46
C VAL A 337 -7.41 7.65 -36.21
N ALA A 338 -7.63 8.22 -35.02
CA ALA A 338 -7.56 7.46 -33.78
C ALA A 338 -8.78 6.53 -33.66
N GLY A 339 -8.58 5.21 -33.67
CA GLY A 339 -9.56 4.20 -33.21
C GLY A 339 -9.68 2.93 -34.07
N VAL A 340 -9.89 1.77 -33.44
CA VAL A 340 -10.32 0.49 -34.06
C VAL A 340 -11.61 0.01 -33.37
N VAL A 341 -12.54 -0.52 -34.17
CA VAL A 341 -13.90 -0.99 -33.80
C VAL A 341 -13.92 -2.52 -33.67
N GLU A 342 -14.64 -3.07 -32.67
CA GLU A 342 -15.10 -4.47 -32.69
C GLU A 342 -16.45 -4.58 -31.92
N ASN A 343 -17.47 -5.16 -32.56
CA ASN A 343 -18.92 -5.15 -32.21
C ASN A 343 -19.68 -3.82 -32.43
N GLY A 344 -19.26 -2.99 -33.38
CA GLY A 344 -20.04 -1.81 -33.79
C GLY A 344 -19.86 -0.56 -32.94
N GLU A 345 -18.91 -0.55 -31.99
CA GLU A 345 -18.51 0.63 -31.21
C GLU A 345 -17.00 0.92 -31.32
N ILE A 346 -16.64 2.21 -31.23
CA ILE A 346 -15.28 2.77 -31.37
C ILE A 346 -14.63 2.91 -29.99
N PHE A 347 -13.37 2.47 -29.81
CA PHE A 347 -12.60 2.63 -28.55
C PHE A 347 -11.36 3.56 -28.71
N PRO A 348 -10.96 4.34 -27.68
CA PRO A 348 -9.71 5.12 -27.66
C PRO A 348 -8.46 4.27 -27.37
N ILE A 349 -7.28 4.76 -27.79
CA ILE A 349 -5.99 4.06 -27.65
C ILE A 349 -5.59 3.93 -26.17
N GLY A 350 -5.49 2.68 -25.70
CA GLY A 350 -4.91 2.35 -24.40
C GLY A 350 -5.35 1.02 -23.80
N LYS A 351 -5.46 -0.07 -24.58
CA LYS A 351 -5.46 -1.50 -24.15
C LYS A 351 -5.89 -2.40 -25.31
N ARG A 352 -5.03 -3.32 -25.76
CA ARG A 352 -5.45 -4.68 -26.21
C ARG A 352 -4.25 -5.62 -26.43
N ILE A 353 -4.04 -6.62 -25.58
CA ILE A 353 -4.60 -8.00 -25.53
C ILE A 353 -3.64 -9.00 -26.17
N LEU A 354 -3.29 -10.05 -25.42
CA LEU A 354 -3.22 -11.40 -25.98
C LEU A 354 -4.27 -12.26 -25.28
N LYS A 355 -5.34 -12.54 -26.05
CA LYS A 355 -6.27 -13.64 -25.86
C LYS A 355 -5.70 -14.76 -26.70
N ASP A 356 -5.59 -15.94 -26.12
CA ASP A 356 -5.84 -17.16 -26.89
C ASP A 356 -6.83 -18.04 -26.12
N LYS A 357 -8.07 -18.06 -26.61
CA LYS A 357 -9.08 -19.07 -26.30
C LYS A 357 -9.73 -19.46 -27.62
N LYS A 358 -9.36 -20.63 -28.13
CA LYS A 358 -10.24 -21.51 -28.89
C LYS A 358 -9.98 -22.96 -28.49
N LYS A 359 -10.86 -23.51 -27.66
CA LYS A 359 -11.52 -24.80 -27.87
C LYS A 359 -12.71 -24.90 -26.93
N PHE A 360 -13.90 -24.81 -27.53
CA PHE A 360 -15.20 -25.03 -26.92
C PHE A 360 -15.74 -26.32 -27.53
N VAL A 361 -15.93 -27.39 -26.75
CA VAL A 361 -17.02 -28.38 -26.89
C VAL A 361 -17.22 -29.02 -25.51
N GLY A 362 -18.44 -28.96 -24.98
CA GLY A 362 -18.86 -29.74 -23.81
C GLY A 362 -19.67 -28.97 -22.78
N VAL A 363 -20.88 -28.51 -23.14
CA VAL A 363 -21.91 -28.14 -22.15
C VAL A 363 -22.57 -29.42 -21.66
N LEU A 364 -22.47 -29.70 -20.34
CA LEU A 364 -23.51 -30.28 -19.47
C LEU A 364 -22.89 -30.63 -18.10
N GLY A 365 -23.31 -29.93 -17.04
CA GLY A 365 -22.91 -30.25 -15.66
C GLY A 365 -23.01 -29.06 -14.70
N ILE A 366 -24.23 -28.55 -14.48
CA ILE A 366 -24.55 -27.80 -13.26
C ILE A 366 -24.70 -28.85 -12.13
N ALA A 367 -24.13 -28.55 -10.96
CA ALA A 367 -24.20 -29.23 -9.65
C ALA A 367 -22.96 -30.06 -9.23
N ALA A 368 -22.51 -29.82 -7.98
CA ALA A 368 -21.29 -30.29 -7.29
C ALA A 368 -20.01 -29.55 -7.75
N ILE A 369 -19.48 -28.55 -7.03
CA ILE A 369 -18.90 -28.65 -5.69
C ILE A 369 -19.27 -27.39 -4.87
N VAL A 370 -20.37 -27.51 -4.12
CA VAL A 370 -20.49 -26.96 -2.77
C VAL A 370 -20.36 -28.19 -1.88
N GLY A 371 -19.26 -28.33 -1.14
CA GLY A 371 -19.09 -29.39 -0.17
C GLY A 371 -17.63 -29.79 0.05
N ILE A 372 -17.19 -29.67 1.31
CA ILE A 372 -15.94 -30.16 1.94
C ILE A 372 -14.78 -29.14 1.84
N LEU A 373 -14.43 -28.33 2.84
CA LEU A 373 -14.66 -28.39 4.31
C LEU A 373 -14.63 -27.00 4.96
N ALA A 374 -15.80 -26.54 5.41
CA ALA A 374 -15.93 -26.16 6.80
C ALA A 374 -16.19 -27.46 7.59
N GLY A 375 -15.31 -27.77 8.53
CA GLY A 375 -15.46 -28.92 9.40
C GLY A 375 -16.59 -28.71 10.41
N LYS A 376 -17.54 -29.66 10.39
CA LYS A 376 -18.43 -30.13 11.47
C LYS A 376 -19.92 -29.75 11.38
N THR A 377 -20.68 -30.85 11.23
CA THR A 377 -22.03 -31.15 11.76
C THR A 377 -23.19 -31.03 10.77
N ILE A 378 -23.48 -32.12 10.05
CA ILE A 378 -24.84 -32.50 9.68
C ILE A 378 -25.07 -33.95 10.12
N ILE A 379 -25.74 -34.09 11.26
CA ILE A 379 -26.70 -35.17 11.49
C ILE A 379 -28.06 -34.55 11.17
N SER A 380 -28.97 -35.34 10.57
CA SER A 380 -30.38 -35.04 10.26
C SER A 380 -30.65 -34.29 8.93
N LEU A 381 -30.86 -35.04 7.84
CA LEU A 381 -32.19 -35.27 7.24
C LEU A 381 -32.10 -36.26 6.05
N VAL A 382 -32.32 -37.56 6.29
CA VAL A 382 -32.87 -38.49 5.29
C VAL A 382 -33.99 -39.27 5.98
N GLY A 383 -35.18 -38.67 5.98
CA GLY A 383 -36.42 -39.43 6.00
C GLY A 383 -36.77 -39.77 4.55
N SER A 384 -37.03 -41.05 4.31
CA SER A 384 -37.41 -41.69 3.04
C SER A 384 -36.32 -41.85 1.97
N LEU A 385 -35.57 -42.94 2.06
CA LEU A 385 -35.55 -44.02 1.05
C LEU A 385 -34.59 -45.14 1.51
N GLY A 386 -35.15 -46.34 1.65
CA GLY A 386 -34.52 -47.67 1.56
C GLY A 386 -33.13 -47.90 2.17
N SER A 387 -33.10 -48.73 3.21
CA SER A 387 -31.95 -49.44 3.76
C SER A 387 -30.94 -49.90 2.70
N ILE A 388 -29.72 -49.36 2.74
CA ILE A 388 -28.53 -50.03 2.17
C ILE A 388 -27.48 -50.11 3.26
N ASN A 389 -27.23 -51.35 3.67
CA ASN A 389 -26.18 -51.76 4.57
C ASN A 389 -24.84 -51.63 3.83
N LEU A 390 -23.89 -50.85 4.34
CA LEU A 390 -22.53 -50.75 3.79
C LEU A 390 -21.54 -51.06 4.90
N ASP A 391 -21.09 -52.30 4.86
CA ASP A 391 -19.97 -52.82 5.65
C ASP A 391 -18.70 -52.00 5.41
N ASN A 392 -17.91 -51.91 6.47
CA ASN A 392 -16.55 -51.38 6.50
C ASN A 392 -15.69 -52.03 5.40
N GLN A 393 -15.28 -51.25 4.39
CA GLN A 393 -13.93 -51.19 3.77
C GLN A 393 -14.00 -50.57 2.37
N THR A 394 -13.82 -49.26 2.28
CA THR A 394 -13.30 -48.60 1.06
C THR A 394 -12.75 -47.22 1.43
N GLN A 395 -11.47 -47.16 1.78
CA GLN A 395 -10.74 -45.88 1.80
C GLN A 395 -10.63 -45.38 0.35
N MET A 396 -11.41 -44.36 -0.01
CA MET A 396 -11.14 -43.60 -1.24
C MET A 396 -9.85 -42.80 -1.04
N ASN A 397 -8.75 -43.28 -1.61
CA ASN A 397 -7.53 -42.49 -1.80
C ASN A 397 -7.81 -41.38 -2.82
N MET A 398 -8.22 -40.19 -2.35
CA MET A 398 -8.21 -38.99 -3.18
C MET A 398 -6.79 -38.39 -3.15
N THR A 399 -6.05 -38.52 -4.26
CA THR A 399 -4.75 -37.87 -4.42
C THR A 399 -4.96 -36.38 -4.66
N LEU A 400 -4.53 -35.53 -3.72
CA LEU A 400 -4.58 -34.08 -3.87
C LEU A 400 -3.81 -33.64 -5.12
N SER A 401 -4.34 -32.65 -5.85
CA SER A 401 -3.58 -31.99 -6.92
C SER A 401 -2.33 -31.30 -6.34
N PRO A 402 -1.28 -31.04 -7.14
CA PRO A 402 -0.09 -30.34 -6.65
C PRO A 402 -0.38 -28.99 -5.97
N ILE A 403 -1.38 -28.24 -6.45
CA ILE A 403 -1.78 -26.95 -5.88
C ILE A 403 -2.48 -27.15 -4.54
N GLU A 404 -3.45 -28.06 -4.46
CA GLU A 404 -4.14 -28.35 -3.20
C GLU A 404 -3.15 -28.90 -2.16
N ARG A 405 -2.21 -29.73 -2.60
CA ARG A 405 -1.16 -30.30 -1.76
C ARG A 405 -0.29 -29.20 -1.17
N ILE A 406 0.30 -28.32 -1.98
CA ILE A 406 1.18 -27.26 -1.46
C ILE A 406 0.43 -26.25 -0.57
N GLN A 407 -0.84 -25.96 -0.87
CA GLN A 407 -1.65 -25.04 -0.08
C GLN A 407 -2.08 -25.64 1.27
N SER A 408 -2.41 -26.94 1.32
CA SER A 408 -2.91 -27.58 2.53
C SER A 408 -1.81 -28.15 3.43
N THR A 409 -0.73 -28.68 2.85
CA THR A 409 0.32 -29.39 3.61
C THR A 409 1.64 -28.67 3.65
N ARG A 410 1.85 -27.65 2.81
CA ARG A 410 3.16 -27.04 2.55
C ARG A 410 4.19 -28.00 1.94
N GLU A 411 3.78 -29.18 1.51
CA GLU A 411 4.69 -30.21 0.97
C GLU A 411 4.41 -30.47 -0.51
N CYS A 412 5.31 -30.07 -1.40
CA CYS A 412 5.22 -30.34 -2.83
C CYS A 412 6.59 -30.59 -3.48
N GLY A 413 7.46 -31.34 -2.79
CA GLY A 413 8.72 -31.81 -3.36
C GLY A 413 8.49 -32.63 -4.64
N GLY A 414 9.18 -32.27 -5.72
CA GLY A 414 9.09 -32.91 -7.04
C GLY A 414 7.79 -32.66 -7.79
N CYS A 415 6.90 -31.81 -7.29
CA CYS A 415 5.62 -31.52 -7.96
C CYS A 415 5.80 -30.86 -9.32
N ASP A 416 4.89 -31.16 -10.25
CA ASP A 416 4.76 -30.38 -11.48
C ASP A 416 3.77 -29.23 -11.28
N LEU A 417 4.31 -28.01 -11.21
CA LEU A 417 3.62 -26.74 -11.01
C LEU A 417 3.92 -25.79 -12.19
N LYS A 418 4.19 -26.34 -13.38
CA LYS A 418 4.53 -25.55 -14.56
C LYS A 418 3.40 -24.59 -14.94
N ASN A 419 3.74 -23.33 -15.23
CA ASN A 419 2.80 -22.27 -15.62
C ASN A 419 1.66 -22.03 -14.62
N VAL A 420 1.79 -22.49 -13.38
CA VAL A 420 0.77 -22.26 -12.36
C VAL A 420 0.67 -20.78 -12.03
N ASN A 421 -0.52 -20.32 -11.63
CA ASN A 421 -0.70 -19.01 -11.02
C ASN A 421 -0.78 -19.16 -9.50
N LEU A 422 0.23 -18.65 -8.80
CA LEU A 422 0.31 -18.56 -7.34
C LEU A 422 0.64 -17.13 -6.92
N GLU A 423 0.20 -16.14 -7.69
CA GLU A 423 0.32 -14.73 -7.33
C GLU A 423 -0.30 -14.50 -5.94
N TYR A 424 0.41 -13.77 -5.07
CA TYR A 424 0.02 -13.52 -3.67
C TYR A 424 -0.12 -14.75 -2.77
N ALA A 425 0.23 -15.96 -3.23
CA ALA A 425 0.07 -17.16 -2.40
C ALA A 425 1.01 -17.10 -1.18
N ASP A 426 0.47 -17.39 0.01
CA ASP A 426 1.30 -17.67 1.17
C ASP A 426 1.81 -19.10 1.08
N LEU A 427 3.11 -19.25 0.84
CA LEU A 427 3.85 -20.51 0.77
C LEU A 427 5.07 -20.47 1.72
N LYS A 428 4.97 -19.69 2.80
CA LYS A 428 6.04 -19.57 3.80
C LYS A 428 6.40 -20.95 4.36
N GLY A 429 7.69 -21.27 4.37
CA GLY A 429 8.21 -22.56 4.84
C GLY A 429 7.83 -23.76 3.97
N ALA A 430 7.25 -23.56 2.77
CA ALA A 430 6.85 -24.66 1.91
C ALA A 430 8.07 -25.45 1.39
N ASN A 431 7.92 -26.77 1.33
CA ASN A 431 8.86 -27.66 0.68
C ASN A 431 8.50 -27.82 -0.80
N LEU A 432 9.30 -27.16 -1.65
CA LEU A 432 9.24 -27.15 -3.11
C LEU A 432 10.50 -27.79 -3.72
N GLU A 433 11.21 -28.62 -2.96
CA GLU A 433 12.45 -29.25 -3.41
C GLU A 433 12.25 -30.01 -4.73
N ASN A 434 13.08 -29.73 -5.73
CA ASN A 434 13.01 -30.29 -7.08
C ASN A 434 11.66 -30.09 -7.81
N ALA A 435 10.79 -29.20 -7.35
CA ALA A 435 9.54 -28.90 -8.02
C ALA A 435 9.77 -28.21 -9.37
N ASN A 436 8.89 -28.48 -10.34
CA ASN A 436 8.90 -27.83 -11.65
C ASN A 436 7.93 -26.65 -11.65
N LEU A 437 8.46 -25.43 -11.51
CA LEU A 437 7.74 -24.16 -11.49
C LEU A 437 8.04 -23.33 -12.75
N LYS A 438 8.47 -23.98 -13.83
CA LYS A 438 8.84 -23.31 -15.08
C LYS A 438 7.67 -22.46 -15.60
N GLY A 439 7.92 -21.19 -15.87
CA GLY A 439 6.92 -20.22 -16.34
C GLY A 439 5.78 -19.91 -15.36
N ALA A 440 5.88 -20.30 -14.08
CA ALA A 440 4.86 -19.99 -13.09
C ALA A 440 4.75 -18.47 -12.84
N ASN A 441 3.52 -17.99 -12.58
CA ASN A 441 3.28 -16.65 -12.05
C ASN A 441 3.32 -16.72 -10.52
N LEU A 442 4.38 -16.17 -9.94
CA LEU A 442 4.71 -16.12 -8.52
C LEU A 442 4.89 -14.67 -8.04
N LYS A 443 4.27 -13.70 -8.72
CA LYS A 443 4.38 -12.30 -8.35
C LYS A 443 3.78 -12.08 -6.95
N ASN A 444 4.44 -11.28 -6.11
CA ASN A 444 4.05 -11.04 -4.72
C ASN A 444 3.86 -12.30 -3.84
N VAL A 445 4.42 -13.46 -4.22
CA VAL A 445 4.29 -14.70 -3.43
C VAL A 445 5.10 -14.59 -2.12
N PHE A 446 4.62 -15.23 -1.04
CA PHE A 446 5.38 -15.36 0.20
C PHE A 446 6.06 -16.73 0.24
N LEU A 447 7.37 -16.78 0.07
CA LEU A 447 8.22 -17.96 0.09
C LEU A 447 9.32 -17.86 1.17
N ASP A 448 9.15 -16.99 2.17
CA ASP A 448 10.10 -16.88 3.27
C ASP A 448 10.33 -18.27 3.91
N TYR A 449 11.58 -18.62 4.19
CA TYR A 449 11.99 -19.92 4.74
C TYR A 449 11.60 -21.15 3.89
N ALA A 450 11.12 -20.99 2.65
CA ALA A 450 10.76 -22.12 1.79
C ALA A 450 11.99 -22.90 1.32
N ASN A 451 11.83 -24.21 1.13
CA ASN A 451 12.86 -25.06 0.52
C ASN A 451 12.61 -25.21 -0.98
N LEU A 452 13.36 -24.49 -1.81
CA LEU A 452 13.30 -24.52 -3.28
C LEU A 452 14.50 -25.26 -3.88
N LYS A 453 15.25 -26.03 -3.08
CA LYS A 453 16.47 -26.71 -3.53
C LYS A 453 16.24 -27.50 -4.82
N GLY A 454 17.05 -27.23 -5.84
CA GLY A 454 16.98 -27.90 -7.15
C GLY A 454 15.71 -27.62 -7.97
N ALA A 455 14.82 -26.72 -7.53
CA ALA A 455 13.60 -26.41 -8.25
C ALA A 455 13.89 -25.75 -9.61
N ASN A 456 12.97 -25.95 -10.56
CA ASN A 456 13.04 -25.35 -11.88
C ASN A 456 12.10 -24.14 -11.97
N LEU A 457 12.63 -22.92 -11.88
CA LEU A 457 11.92 -21.65 -12.02
C LEU A 457 12.29 -20.90 -13.30
N GLU A 458 12.77 -21.62 -14.33
CA GLU A 458 13.11 -21.03 -15.62
C GLU A 458 11.92 -20.21 -16.17
N GLY A 459 12.14 -18.94 -16.47
CA GLY A 459 11.11 -18.02 -16.98
C GLY A 459 9.93 -17.72 -16.03
N ALA A 460 10.01 -18.09 -14.75
CA ALA A 460 8.96 -17.77 -13.77
C ALA A 460 8.95 -16.27 -13.46
N ASN A 461 7.77 -15.73 -13.13
CA ASN A 461 7.60 -14.35 -12.70
C ASN A 461 7.54 -14.27 -11.18
N LEU A 462 8.63 -13.86 -10.53
CA LEU A 462 8.77 -13.67 -9.07
C LEU A 462 8.87 -12.18 -8.71
N GLN A 463 8.28 -11.29 -9.51
CA GLN A 463 8.29 -9.86 -9.20
C GLN A 463 7.74 -9.62 -7.78
N SER A 464 8.49 -8.87 -6.96
CA SER A 464 8.11 -8.54 -5.58
C SER A 464 7.86 -9.75 -4.67
N ALA A 465 8.36 -10.94 -5.03
CA ALA A 465 8.27 -12.13 -4.19
C ALA A 465 9.12 -12.00 -2.92
N ARG A 466 8.65 -12.56 -1.81
CA ARG A 466 9.40 -12.66 -0.55
C ARG A 466 10.07 -14.02 -0.44
N LEU A 467 11.39 -14.04 -0.36
CA LEU A 467 12.25 -15.23 -0.36
C LEU A 467 13.28 -15.12 0.78
N GLU A 468 12.97 -14.38 1.86
CA GLU A 468 13.91 -14.18 2.95
C GLU A 468 14.22 -15.54 3.60
N ASN A 469 15.50 -15.82 3.84
CA ASN A 469 15.98 -17.10 4.38
C ASN A 469 15.56 -18.36 3.57
N ALA A 470 15.08 -18.21 2.34
CA ALA A 470 14.70 -19.36 1.52
C ALA A 470 15.93 -20.15 1.02
N ASN A 471 15.78 -21.46 0.88
CA ASN A 471 16.82 -22.31 0.31
C ASN A 471 16.65 -22.47 -1.20
N LEU A 472 17.40 -21.72 -2.00
CA LEU A 472 17.41 -21.79 -3.46
C LEU A 472 18.63 -22.55 -4.02
N GLU A 473 19.30 -23.37 -3.21
CA GLU A 473 20.49 -24.11 -3.64
C GLU A 473 20.22 -24.92 -4.92
N GLY A 474 21.03 -24.70 -5.97
CA GLY A 474 20.90 -25.43 -7.24
C GLY A 474 19.65 -25.11 -8.07
N THR A 475 18.87 -24.10 -7.68
CA THR A 475 17.66 -23.67 -8.41
C THR A 475 18.01 -23.14 -9.80
N LYS A 476 17.14 -23.41 -10.79
CA LYS A 476 17.25 -22.85 -12.14
C LYS A 476 16.38 -21.60 -12.25
N LEU A 477 16.97 -20.42 -12.37
CA LEU A 477 16.27 -19.14 -12.49
C LEU A 477 16.57 -18.44 -13.83
N ASP A 478 17.09 -19.17 -14.82
CA ASP A 478 17.38 -18.64 -16.15
C ASP A 478 16.14 -17.91 -16.73
N ASN A 479 16.33 -16.65 -17.13
CA ASN A 479 15.28 -15.77 -17.67
C ASN A 479 14.08 -15.50 -16.72
N ALA A 480 14.18 -15.83 -15.44
CA ALA A 480 13.14 -15.48 -14.46
C ALA A 480 13.12 -13.96 -14.19
N ASN A 481 11.97 -13.46 -13.73
CA ASN A 481 11.80 -12.07 -13.33
C ASN A 481 11.76 -11.95 -11.80
N LEU A 482 12.83 -11.47 -11.16
CA LEU A 482 12.93 -11.14 -9.73
C LEU A 482 12.94 -9.62 -9.49
N LEU A 483 12.34 -8.82 -10.38
CA LEU A 483 12.22 -7.38 -10.17
C LEU A 483 11.65 -7.10 -8.77
N ALA A 484 12.37 -6.32 -7.97
CA ALA A 484 11.96 -5.95 -6.61
C ALA A 484 11.71 -7.14 -5.64
N ALA A 485 12.25 -8.33 -5.92
CA ALA A 485 12.12 -9.47 -5.01
C ALA A 485 13.01 -9.33 -3.76
N PHE A 486 12.57 -9.91 -2.64
CA PHE A 486 13.25 -9.83 -1.36
C PHE A 486 13.99 -11.13 -1.05
N LEU A 487 15.33 -11.16 -1.15
CA LEU A 487 16.13 -12.38 -0.95
C LEU A 487 17.09 -12.27 0.24
N LEU A 488 16.78 -11.46 1.26
CA LEU A 488 17.65 -11.32 2.43
C LEU A 488 18.02 -12.69 3.02
N ASP A 489 19.32 -12.94 3.18
CA ASP A 489 19.88 -14.18 3.75
C ASP A 489 19.50 -15.49 3.02
N ALA A 490 19.00 -15.43 1.78
CA ALA A 490 18.65 -16.63 1.01
C ALA A 490 19.89 -17.42 0.54
N ASN A 491 19.77 -18.75 0.45
CA ASN A 491 20.84 -19.61 -0.07
C ASN A 491 20.78 -19.70 -1.60
N LEU A 492 21.71 -19.04 -2.30
CA LEU A 492 21.83 -19.02 -3.77
C LEU A 492 23.04 -19.83 -4.27
N GLN A 493 23.56 -20.77 -3.47
CA GLN A 493 24.69 -21.60 -3.88
C GLN A 493 24.30 -22.50 -5.05
N ASN A 494 25.17 -22.60 -6.06
CA ASN A 494 24.93 -23.39 -7.28
C ASN A 494 23.71 -22.95 -8.12
N THR A 495 23.05 -21.84 -7.77
CA THR A 495 21.87 -21.33 -8.50
C THR A 495 22.29 -20.74 -9.85
N ASN A 496 21.47 -20.95 -10.87
CA ASN A 496 21.67 -20.33 -12.17
C ASN A 496 20.77 -19.09 -12.33
N LEU A 497 21.37 -17.89 -12.26
CA LEU A 497 20.69 -16.59 -12.42
C LEU A 497 21.05 -15.92 -13.77
N LYS A 498 21.36 -16.71 -14.80
CA LYS A 498 21.68 -16.17 -16.13
C LYS A 498 20.45 -15.48 -16.73
N ASN A 499 20.64 -14.25 -17.21
CA ASN A 499 19.58 -13.41 -17.78
C ASN A 499 18.38 -13.15 -16.84
N THR A 500 18.55 -13.38 -15.54
CA THR A 500 17.51 -13.12 -14.56
C THR A 500 17.42 -11.62 -14.31
N ASN A 501 16.20 -11.08 -14.31
CA ASN A 501 15.98 -9.69 -13.92
C ASN A 501 16.02 -9.57 -12.39
N ILE A 502 17.12 -9.09 -11.84
CA ILE A 502 17.26 -8.85 -10.40
C ILE A 502 17.26 -7.36 -10.04
N VAL A 503 16.81 -6.51 -10.97
CA VAL A 503 16.72 -5.06 -10.76
C VAL A 503 15.84 -4.81 -9.53
N GLN A 504 16.25 -3.88 -8.67
CA GLN A 504 15.55 -3.58 -7.42
C GLN A 504 15.42 -4.69 -6.37
N SER A 505 16.02 -5.86 -6.57
CA SER A 505 15.95 -6.96 -5.59
C SER A 505 16.91 -6.78 -4.42
N THR A 506 16.52 -7.24 -3.22
CA THR A 506 17.43 -7.27 -2.07
C THR A 506 18.23 -8.57 -2.08
N ILE A 507 19.56 -8.48 -2.20
CA ILE A 507 20.46 -9.65 -2.27
C ILE A 507 21.51 -9.67 -1.16
N LYS A 508 21.33 -8.82 -0.14
CA LYS A 508 22.18 -8.79 1.05
C LYS A 508 22.05 -10.11 1.81
N GLY A 509 23.15 -10.58 2.38
CA GLY A 509 23.21 -11.81 3.17
C GLY A 509 23.15 -13.10 2.35
N THR A 510 22.77 -13.01 1.06
CA THR A 510 22.64 -14.21 0.24
C THR A 510 23.95 -14.96 0.11
N SER A 511 23.88 -16.29 0.26
CA SER A 511 25.05 -17.17 0.12
C SER A 511 25.25 -17.57 -1.33
N ILE A 512 26.40 -17.25 -1.93
CA ILE A 512 26.79 -17.70 -3.28
C ILE A 512 28.13 -18.44 -3.22
N ASN A 513 28.42 -19.25 -4.24
CA ASN A 513 29.72 -19.91 -4.40
C ASN A 513 30.26 -19.74 -5.84
N LYS A 514 31.36 -20.42 -6.16
CA LYS A 514 31.99 -20.34 -7.50
C LYS A 514 31.11 -20.89 -8.62
N GLN A 515 30.18 -21.78 -8.28
CA GLN A 515 29.25 -22.41 -9.21
C GLN A 515 27.98 -21.58 -9.43
N THR A 516 27.67 -20.60 -8.56
CA THR A 516 26.57 -19.67 -8.75
C THR A 516 26.81 -18.80 -10.00
N ILE A 517 25.89 -18.87 -10.97
CA ILE A 517 25.97 -18.14 -12.24
C ILE A 517 25.24 -16.81 -12.09
N LEU A 518 25.95 -15.69 -12.31
CA LEU A 518 25.46 -14.31 -12.22
C LEU A 518 26.03 -13.51 -13.40
N THR A 519 25.32 -12.46 -13.82
CA THR A 519 25.91 -11.46 -14.73
C THR A 519 27.03 -10.69 -14.01
N PRO A 520 27.99 -10.10 -14.75
CA PRO A 520 29.06 -9.30 -14.14
C PRO A 520 28.53 -8.15 -13.26
N LYS A 521 27.49 -7.43 -13.73
CA LYS A 521 26.81 -6.37 -12.96
C LYS A 521 26.19 -6.92 -11.67
N ALA A 522 25.42 -8.01 -11.77
CA ALA A 522 24.79 -8.63 -10.60
C ALA A 522 25.81 -9.08 -9.55
N ARG A 523 26.92 -9.69 -9.99
CA ARG A 523 28.01 -10.10 -9.11
C ARG A 523 28.65 -8.90 -8.42
N LEU A 524 28.86 -7.81 -9.16
CA LEU A 524 29.42 -6.57 -8.59
C LEU A 524 28.49 -5.96 -7.54
N VAL A 525 27.18 -5.83 -7.84
CA VAL A 525 26.19 -5.35 -6.87
C VAL A 525 26.18 -6.25 -5.62
N TRP A 526 26.18 -7.57 -5.80
CA TRP A 526 26.26 -8.52 -4.69
C TRP A 526 27.51 -8.31 -3.84
N GLN A 527 28.67 -8.10 -4.47
CA GLN A 527 29.92 -7.84 -3.76
C GLN A 527 29.85 -6.53 -2.97
N ILE A 528 29.23 -5.49 -3.52
CA ILE A 528 29.06 -4.19 -2.87
C ILE A 528 28.18 -4.32 -1.62
N VAL A 529 26.95 -4.83 -1.75
CA VAL A 529 25.98 -4.90 -0.63
C VAL A 529 26.36 -5.91 0.45
N ASN A 530 27.22 -6.88 0.13
CA ASN A 530 27.76 -7.86 1.08
C ASN A 530 29.15 -7.50 1.61
N ASN A 531 29.63 -6.27 1.39
CA ASN A 531 30.95 -5.79 1.83
C ASN A 531 32.12 -6.68 1.37
N LYS A 532 32.01 -7.27 0.18
CA LYS A 532 33.02 -8.12 -0.50
C LYS A 532 33.69 -7.39 -1.67
N TYR A 533 33.79 -6.06 -1.59
CA TYR A 533 34.30 -5.20 -2.66
C TYR A 533 35.75 -4.72 -2.43
N GLN A 534 36.39 -5.10 -1.32
CA GLN A 534 37.79 -4.76 -1.02
C GLN A 534 38.73 -5.18 -2.17
N GLY A 535 39.54 -4.24 -2.67
CA GLY A 535 40.47 -4.45 -3.78
C GLY A 535 39.84 -4.40 -5.18
N LEU A 536 38.52 -4.17 -5.31
CA LEU A 536 37.88 -3.94 -6.60
C LEU A 536 38.10 -2.50 -7.05
N ASN A 537 38.37 -2.31 -8.34
CA ASN A 537 38.30 -1.00 -8.97
C ASN A 537 36.84 -0.70 -9.34
N LEU A 538 36.22 0.26 -8.65
CA LEU A 538 34.84 0.66 -8.89
C LEU A 538 34.71 1.95 -9.71
N LYS A 539 35.82 2.51 -10.21
CA LYS A 539 35.78 3.58 -11.20
C LYS A 539 35.05 3.10 -12.45
N LYS A 540 34.18 3.95 -13.01
CA LYS A 540 33.41 3.64 -14.24
C LYS A 540 32.51 2.41 -14.12
N ALA A 541 32.23 1.94 -12.90
CA ALA A 541 31.37 0.80 -12.68
C ALA A 541 29.97 1.05 -13.27
N LYS A 542 29.37 0.01 -13.86
CA LYS A 542 28.02 0.07 -14.45
C LYS A 542 26.99 -0.48 -13.47
N LEU A 543 26.43 0.42 -12.68
CA LEU A 543 25.56 0.17 -11.53
C LEU A 543 24.20 0.87 -11.65
N SER A 544 23.75 1.19 -12.87
CA SER A 544 22.39 1.73 -13.09
C SER A 544 21.34 0.82 -12.43
N ASP A 545 20.28 1.39 -11.89
CA ASP A 545 19.16 0.64 -11.28
C ASP A 545 19.56 -0.30 -10.11
N ALA A 546 20.79 -0.17 -9.61
CA ALA A 546 21.31 -1.02 -8.53
C ALA A 546 20.73 -0.61 -7.18
N PHE A 547 20.49 -1.61 -6.33
CA PHE A 547 20.09 -1.40 -4.94
C PHE A 547 21.34 -1.59 -4.07
N LEU A 548 21.87 -0.47 -3.56
CA LEU A 548 23.11 -0.42 -2.79
C LEU A 548 22.84 -0.30 -1.28
N SER A 549 21.62 -0.62 -0.87
CA SER A 549 21.10 -0.39 0.47
C SER A 549 21.96 -1.06 1.54
N THR A 550 22.24 -0.34 2.62
CA THR A 550 22.99 -0.79 3.81
C THR A 550 24.47 -1.15 3.57
N ALA A 551 24.99 -0.87 2.38
CA ALA A 551 26.40 -1.05 2.10
C ALA A 551 27.23 -0.04 2.91
N LYS A 552 28.38 -0.48 3.42
CA LYS A 552 29.37 0.41 4.03
C LYS A 552 30.37 0.72 2.95
N LEU A 553 30.42 1.95 2.45
CA LEU A 553 31.18 2.38 1.27
C LEU A 553 31.98 3.65 1.58
N GLU A 554 32.49 3.76 2.81
CA GLU A 554 33.35 4.85 3.24
C GLU A 554 34.61 4.91 2.36
N ASN A 555 34.96 6.12 1.91
CA ASN A 555 36.12 6.39 1.06
C ASN A 555 36.18 5.57 -0.24
N ILE A 556 35.05 5.03 -0.71
CA ILE A 556 35.00 4.25 -1.94
C ILE A 556 35.30 5.14 -3.15
N ASP A 557 35.90 4.56 -4.19
CA ASP A 557 36.19 5.28 -5.43
C ASP A 557 35.23 4.88 -6.55
N PHE A 558 34.22 5.73 -6.76
CA PHE A 558 33.19 5.65 -7.79
C PHE A 558 33.34 6.75 -8.85
N GLU A 559 34.56 7.27 -9.05
CA GLU A 559 34.81 8.24 -10.11
C GLU A 559 34.33 7.72 -11.48
N ASP A 560 33.59 8.56 -12.20
CA ASP A 560 32.96 8.27 -13.49
C ASP A 560 31.99 7.07 -13.49
N ALA A 561 31.59 6.56 -12.32
CA ALA A 561 30.66 5.43 -12.23
C ALA A 561 29.24 5.83 -12.67
N ASP A 562 28.49 4.84 -13.15
CA ASP A 562 27.13 5.00 -13.60
C ASP A 562 26.16 4.37 -12.59
N LEU A 563 25.50 5.21 -11.80
CA LEU A 563 24.54 4.87 -10.74
C LEU A 563 23.15 5.48 -11.03
N GLU A 564 22.84 5.74 -12.31
CA GLU A 564 21.52 6.26 -12.70
C GLU A 564 20.40 5.35 -12.17
N LYS A 565 19.35 5.94 -11.58
CA LYS A 565 18.20 5.24 -10.98
C LYS A 565 18.55 4.25 -9.86
N SER A 566 19.76 4.34 -9.31
CA SER A 566 20.13 3.50 -8.17
C SER A 566 19.36 3.91 -6.91
N VAL A 567 19.16 2.94 -6.01
CA VAL A 567 18.57 3.17 -4.69
C VAL A 567 19.64 2.98 -3.63
N VAL A 568 19.80 4.00 -2.80
CA VAL A 568 20.83 4.13 -1.78
C VAL A 568 20.14 4.37 -0.44
N TYR A 569 19.70 3.25 0.17
CA TYR A 569 19.00 3.27 1.45
C TYR A 569 19.94 2.88 2.59
N ASN A 570 20.07 3.71 3.63
CA ASN A 570 20.88 3.43 4.82
C ASN A 570 22.35 3.07 4.50
N THR A 571 22.90 3.68 3.44
CA THR A 571 24.26 3.41 2.94
C THR A 571 25.22 4.47 3.48
N ILE A 572 26.42 4.03 3.88
CA ILE A 572 27.46 4.93 4.36
C ILE A 572 28.44 5.19 3.22
N LEU A 573 28.51 6.43 2.72
CA LEU A 573 29.36 6.89 1.64
C LEU A 573 30.35 7.97 2.09
N SER A 574 30.54 8.17 3.40
CA SER A 574 31.39 9.24 3.92
C SER A 574 32.79 9.23 3.29
N GLY A 575 33.25 10.37 2.78
CA GLY A 575 34.54 10.51 2.11
C GLY A 575 34.65 9.86 0.72
N ALA A 576 33.57 9.29 0.17
CA ALA A 576 33.61 8.65 -1.14
C ALA A 576 33.98 9.62 -2.27
N ASN A 577 34.79 9.13 -3.22
CA ASN A 577 35.07 9.81 -4.47
C ASN A 577 33.95 9.51 -5.48
N LEU A 578 33.08 10.49 -5.71
CA LEU A 578 31.91 10.45 -6.60
C LEU A 578 32.05 11.47 -7.74
N LYS A 579 33.28 11.83 -8.12
CA LYS A 579 33.53 12.78 -9.21
C LYS A 579 32.95 12.28 -10.52
N ASN A 580 32.25 13.16 -11.24
CA ASN A 580 31.57 12.87 -12.50
C ASN A 580 30.60 11.68 -12.46
N VAL A 581 30.17 11.24 -11.26
CA VAL A 581 29.27 10.11 -11.13
C VAL A 581 27.93 10.45 -11.79
N ASN A 582 27.33 9.49 -12.49
CA ASN A 582 25.96 9.63 -12.96
C ASN A 582 25.00 9.12 -11.88
N LEU A 583 24.30 10.02 -11.20
CA LEU A 583 23.27 9.76 -10.18
C LEU A 583 21.89 10.23 -10.63
N LYS A 584 21.71 10.47 -11.93
CA LYS A 584 20.44 10.92 -12.49
C LYS A 584 19.30 9.99 -12.06
N ASN A 585 18.19 10.57 -11.60
CA ASN A 585 17.02 9.84 -11.08
C ASN A 585 17.32 8.85 -9.92
N ALA A 586 18.48 8.93 -9.26
CA ALA A 586 18.78 8.10 -8.10
C ALA A 586 17.93 8.51 -6.89
N TRP A 587 17.79 7.60 -5.93
CA TRP A 587 17.07 7.84 -4.68
C TRP A 587 17.95 7.52 -3.47
N PHE A 588 18.15 8.53 -2.63
CA PHE A 588 18.83 8.43 -1.34
C PHE A 588 17.83 8.54 -0.19
N GLU A 589 17.95 7.64 0.77
CA GLU A 589 17.16 7.64 2.00
C GLU A 589 18.02 7.12 3.14
N HIS A 590 18.04 7.80 4.30
CA HIS A 590 18.86 7.41 5.45
C HIS A 590 20.37 7.30 5.16
N ALA A 591 20.86 7.91 4.08
CA ALA A 591 22.25 7.77 3.63
C ALA A 591 23.18 8.83 4.23
N THR A 592 24.44 8.46 4.46
CA THR A 592 25.48 9.39 4.93
C THR A 592 26.48 9.64 3.82
N LEU A 593 26.56 10.86 3.33
CA LEU A 593 27.44 11.35 2.27
C LEU A 593 28.36 12.47 2.77
N GLU A 594 28.65 12.49 4.07
CA GLU A 594 29.51 13.50 4.69
C GLU A 594 30.90 13.53 4.02
N ASN A 595 31.43 14.72 3.73
CA ASN A 595 32.76 14.90 3.13
C ASN A 595 32.94 14.17 1.77
N THR A 596 31.88 13.90 1.02
CA THR A 596 31.97 13.27 -0.31
C THR A 596 32.46 14.22 -1.39
N TYR A 597 33.09 13.68 -2.44
CA TYR A 597 33.57 14.42 -3.61
C TYR A 597 32.62 14.23 -4.79
N LEU A 598 31.72 15.18 -5.04
CA LEU A 598 30.68 15.14 -6.07
C LEU A 598 30.92 16.14 -7.21
N GLN A 599 32.17 16.58 -7.43
CA GLN A 599 32.46 17.57 -8.45
C GLN A 599 32.10 17.05 -9.85
N GLY A 600 31.38 17.86 -10.62
CA GLY A 600 30.89 17.50 -11.96
C GLY A 600 29.89 16.35 -12.00
N ALA A 601 29.41 15.85 -10.84
CA ALA A 601 28.43 14.78 -10.79
C ALA A 601 27.10 15.19 -11.41
N ASN A 602 26.39 14.23 -12.00
CA ASN A 602 25.05 14.43 -12.55
C ASN A 602 23.99 13.89 -11.58
N LEU A 603 23.35 14.77 -10.82
CA LEU A 603 22.27 14.50 -9.87
C LEU A 603 20.91 15.03 -10.35
N GLN A 604 20.71 15.13 -11.68
CA GLN A 604 19.44 15.60 -12.23
C GLN A 604 18.29 14.69 -11.78
N ASN A 605 17.21 15.29 -11.26
CA ASN A 605 16.04 14.59 -10.71
C ASN A 605 16.36 13.59 -9.58
N THR A 606 17.51 13.72 -8.91
CA THR A 606 17.82 12.88 -7.74
C THR A 606 16.88 13.21 -6.60
N ARG A 607 16.44 12.18 -5.87
CA ARG A 607 15.54 12.30 -4.72
C ARG A 607 16.28 12.03 -3.43
N PHE A 608 16.08 12.90 -2.45
CA PHE A 608 16.58 12.73 -1.08
C PHE A 608 15.39 12.71 -0.12
N ALA A 609 15.28 11.64 0.68
CA ALA A 609 14.18 11.43 1.61
C ALA A 609 14.67 11.14 3.03
N ALA A 610 13.81 11.39 4.02
CA ALA A 610 14.09 11.13 5.43
C ALA A 610 15.40 11.82 5.88
N THR A 611 16.31 11.12 6.55
CA THR A 611 17.58 11.72 6.99
C THR A 611 18.66 11.49 5.92
N VAL A 612 19.22 12.55 5.35
CA VAL A 612 20.43 12.42 4.51
C VAL A 612 21.46 13.44 4.96
N ASN A 613 22.63 12.96 5.36
CA ASN A 613 23.74 13.81 5.77
C ASN A 613 24.67 14.07 4.58
N LEU A 614 24.68 15.30 4.07
CA LEU A 614 25.54 15.78 2.97
C LEU A 614 26.47 16.90 3.46
N ARG A 615 26.73 16.99 4.78
CA ARG A 615 27.57 18.03 5.36
C ARG A 615 28.96 17.98 4.72
N ARG A 616 29.50 19.15 4.40
CA ARG A 616 30.83 19.32 3.78
C ARG A 616 31.02 18.56 2.46
N ALA A 617 29.96 18.06 1.83
CA ALA A 617 30.05 17.44 0.52
C ALA A 617 30.44 18.49 -0.53
N ASN A 618 31.25 18.09 -1.51
CA ASN A 618 31.75 18.98 -2.56
C ASN A 618 31.01 18.75 -3.87
N PHE A 619 30.01 19.59 -4.14
CA PHE A 619 29.20 19.64 -5.36
C PHE A 619 29.71 20.63 -6.41
N GLU A 620 30.98 21.03 -6.39
CA GLU A 620 31.47 22.05 -7.33
C GLU A 620 31.20 21.66 -8.79
N GLY A 621 30.45 22.50 -9.50
CA GLY A 621 30.06 22.26 -10.89
C GLY A 621 29.11 21.07 -11.11
N ALA A 622 28.54 20.49 -10.06
CA ALA A 622 27.59 19.39 -10.19
C ALA A 622 26.25 19.86 -10.79
N ASN A 623 25.56 18.95 -11.48
CA ASN A 623 24.23 19.20 -12.03
C ASN A 623 23.14 18.63 -11.11
N LEU A 624 22.46 19.47 -10.35
CA LEU A 624 21.36 19.13 -9.44
C LEU A 624 19.99 19.65 -9.94
N ALA A 625 19.84 19.89 -11.25
CA ALA A 625 18.59 20.40 -11.78
C ALA A 625 17.40 19.47 -11.45
N ASN A 626 16.33 20.06 -10.93
CA ASN A 626 15.12 19.39 -10.43
C ASN A 626 15.40 18.32 -9.35
N ALA A 627 16.52 18.41 -8.63
CA ALA A 627 16.75 17.56 -7.47
C ALA A 627 15.73 17.89 -6.37
N ASP A 628 15.20 16.85 -5.73
CA ASP A 628 14.18 16.96 -4.70
C ASP A 628 14.81 16.63 -3.34
N PHE A 629 15.03 17.66 -2.53
CA PHE A 629 15.50 17.55 -1.15
C PHE A 629 14.37 17.69 -0.12
N ASN A 630 13.13 17.83 -0.56
CA ASN A 630 11.96 17.89 0.31
C ASN A 630 10.86 16.94 -0.19
N ILE A 631 11.19 15.66 -0.18
CA ILE A 631 10.14 14.65 -0.16
C ILE A 631 9.37 14.89 1.13
N ASN A 632 8.05 15.14 0.99
CA ASN A 632 7.06 15.38 2.05
C ASN A 632 6.90 14.15 2.99
N TYR A 633 8.02 13.69 3.52
CA TYR A 633 8.20 12.57 4.41
C TYR A 633 8.35 13.16 5.82
N PRO A 634 7.53 12.75 6.78
CA PRO A 634 7.62 13.27 8.14
C PRO A 634 9.00 13.03 8.74
N GLY A 635 9.64 14.09 9.24
CA GLY A 635 10.98 14.00 9.82
C GLY A 635 12.12 14.03 8.79
N THR A 636 11.86 14.37 7.52
CA THR A 636 12.93 14.68 6.56
C THR A 636 13.86 15.72 7.15
N ASN A 637 15.15 15.38 7.24
CA ASN A 637 16.21 16.25 7.70
C ASN A 637 17.39 16.06 6.76
N ILE A 638 17.46 16.91 5.75
CA ILE A 638 18.57 16.92 4.81
C ILE A 638 19.56 18.00 5.24
N ASP A 639 20.79 17.58 5.49
CA ASP A 639 21.84 18.44 6.04
C ASP A 639 22.94 18.68 5.01
N LEU A 640 22.97 19.88 4.43
CA LEU A 640 23.98 20.41 3.52
C LEU A 640 24.87 21.46 4.22
N GLU A 641 24.96 21.45 5.55
CA GLU A 641 25.81 22.41 6.28
C GLU A 641 27.28 22.31 5.81
N GLU A 642 27.89 23.47 5.57
CA GLU A 642 29.25 23.63 5.04
C GLU A 642 29.48 22.97 3.65
N ALA A 643 28.42 22.60 2.92
CA ALA A 643 28.57 22.02 1.58
C ALA A 643 29.13 23.05 0.57
N ASN A 644 29.97 22.58 -0.36
CA ASN A 644 30.48 23.40 -1.46
C ASN A 644 29.61 23.20 -2.71
N LEU A 645 28.73 24.14 -3.00
CA LEU A 645 27.82 24.18 -4.16
C LEU A 645 28.28 25.18 -5.23
N LYS A 646 29.56 25.59 -5.20
CA LYS A 646 30.10 26.57 -6.13
C LYS A 646 29.88 26.14 -7.59
N ASN A 647 29.36 27.04 -8.42
CA ASN A 647 29.04 26.79 -9.82
C ASN A 647 28.08 25.60 -10.07
N ALA A 648 27.40 25.08 -9.04
CA ALA A 648 26.44 23.99 -9.21
C ALA A 648 25.19 24.47 -9.96
N ASN A 649 24.56 23.57 -10.72
CA ASN A 649 23.26 23.84 -11.33
C ASN A 649 22.14 23.35 -10.43
N LEU A 650 21.42 24.26 -9.77
CA LEU A 650 20.28 23.98 -8.89
C LEU A 650 18.95 24.41 -9.53
N GLU A 651 18.88 24.52 -10.86
CA GLU A 651 17.67 24.95 -11.57
C GLU A 651 16.46 24.09 -11.15
N ASN A 652 15.39 24.73 -10.67
CA ASN A 652 14.16 24.10 -10.17
C ASN A 652 14.37 23.04 -9.07
N ALA A 653 15.50 23.06 -8.34
CA ALA A 653 15.70 22.16 -7.21
C ALA A 653 14.80 22.55 -6.03
N ASP A 654 14.20 21.57 -5.37
CA ASP A 654 13.46 21.79 -4.12
C ASP A 654 14.42 21.64 -2.94
N LEU A 655 14.79 22.75 -2.32
CA LEU A 655 15.66 22.85 -1.13
C LEU A 655 14.86 23.32 0.09
N SER A 656 13.53 23.20 0.06
CA SER A 656 12.70 23.68 1.15
C SER A 656 12.95 22.89 2.44
N GLY A 657 13.09 23.61 3.56
CA GLY A 657 13.42 23.03 4.87
C GLY A 657 14.84 22.49 5.03
N VAL A 658 15.70 22.57 4.01
CA VAL A 658 17.07 22.00 4.03
C VAL A 658 18.01 22.86 4.89
N ASN A 659 18.92 22.21 5.63
CA ASN A 659 19.98 22.92 6.34
C ASN A 659 21.15 23.25 5.40
N LEU A 660 21.33 24.52 5.07
CA LEU A 660 22.38 25.06 4.19
C LEU A 660 23.34 26.00 4.95
N LYS A 661 23.39 25.89 6.28
CA LYS A 661 24.23 26.74 7.12
C LYS A 661 25.69 26.71 6.63
N ASN A 662 26.31 27.88 6.49
CA ASN A 662 27.69 28.03 6.00
C ASN A 662 27.98 27.39 4.63
N ALA A 663 26.97 27.04 3.82
CA ALA A 663 27.19 26.47 2.49
C ALA A 663 27.73 27.53 1.52
N ASN A 664 28.51 27.11 0.52
CA ASN A 664 29.04 28.01 -0.51
C ASN A 664 28.32 27.81 -1.84
N LEU A 665 27.43 28.73 -2.21
CA LEU A 665 26.67 28.73 -3.47
C LEU A 665 27.25 29.69 -4.52
N THR A 666 28.48 30.21 -4.36
CA THR A 666 29.07 31.19 -5.29
C THR A 666 28.96 30.73 -6.75
N GLY A 667 28.35 31.54 -7.62
CA GLY A 667 28.17 31.22 -9.04
C GLY A 667 27.18 30.08 -9.35
N ALA A 668 26.45 29.55 -8.36
CA ALA A 668 25.44 28.52 -8.59
C ALA A 668 24.24 29.07 -9.36
N ASN A 669 23.69 28.27 -10.29
CA ASN A 669 22.42 28.59 -10.95
C ASN A 669 21.26 28.18 -10.04
N ILE A 670 20.58 29.14 -9.42
CA ILE A 670 19.44 28.90 -8.52
C ILE A 670 18.09 29.27 -9.14
N GLN A 671 18.02 29.38 -10.47
CA GLN A 671 16.77 29.76 -11.14
C GLN A 671 15.65 28.75 -10.83
N GLY A 672 14.55 29.24 -10.26
CA GLY A 672 13.38 28.41 -9.93
C GLY A 672 13.57 27.48 -8.73
N ALA A 673 14.71 27.52 -8.04
CA ALA A 673 14.93 26.72 -6.84
C ALA A 673 14.05 27.20 -5.68
N ASP A 674 13.50 26.27 -4.90
CA ASP A 674 12.68 26.55 -3.72
C ASP A 674 13.55 26.49 -2.46
N PHE A 675 13.67 27.61 -1.73
CA PHE A 675 14.39 27.69 -0.45
C PHE A 675 13.44 27.91 0.74
N THR A 676 12.14 27.66 0.57
CA THR A 676 11.13 27.92 1.61
C THR A 676 11.50 27.19 2.91
N GLY A 677 11.69 27.92 4.00
CA GLY A 677 12.06 27.35 5.30
C GLY A 677 13.47 26.75 5.39
N ALA A 678 14.33 26.92 4.37
CA ALA A 678 15.72 26.46 4.42
C ALA A 678 16.56 27.28 5.42
N ASN A 679 17.50 26.65 6.11
CA ASN A 679 18.44 27.35 6.98
C ASN A 679 19.67 27.83 6.20
N LEU A 680 19.72 29.11 5.83
CA LEU A 680 20.81 29.71 5.06
C LEU A 680 21.81 30.51 5.91
N GLU A 681 21.76 30.41 7.24
CA GLU A 681 22.65 31.20 8.13
C GLU A 681 24.13 31.05 7.73
N GLY A 682 24.80 32.16 7.42
CA GLY A 682 26.23 32.17 7.06
C GLY A 682 26.55 31.60 5.67
N ALA A 683 25.55 31.22 4.87
CA ALA A 683 25.78 30.74 3.52
C ALA A 683 26.27 31.86 2.59
N THR A 684 27.22 31.54 1.71
CA THR A 684 27.66 32.45 0.63
C THR A 684 26.73 32.25 -0.56
N MET A 685 25.97 33.27 -0.93
CA MET A 685 24.97 33.24 -2.02
C MET A 685 25.64 33.32 -3.40
N PRO A 686 24.90 33.08 -4.50
CA PRO A 686 25.49 33.04 -5.85
C PRO A 686 26.25 34.30 -6.28
N ASP A 687 25.88 35.47 -5.78
CA ASP A 687 26.56 36.75 -6.04
C ASP A 687 27.81 36.99 -5.16
N GLY A 688 28.13 36.06 -4.25
CA GLY A 688 29.23 36.15 -3.31
C GLY A 688 28.89 36.85 -1.98
N SER A 689 27.66 37.32 -1.79
CA SER A 689 27.21 37.89 -0.52
C SER A 689 27.01 36.81 0.55
N ILE A 690 27.17 37.16 1.83
CA ILE A 690 26.90 36.25 2.95
C ILE A 690 25.49 36.49 3.48
N TYR A 691 24.69 35.43 3.58
CA TYR A 691 23.34 35.48 4.11
C TYR A 691 23.37 35.53 5.65
N ASN A 692 22.97 36.67 6.22
CA ASN A 692 23.04 36.95 7.66
C ASN A 692 21.67 36.95 8.38
N GLY A 693 20.59 36.45 7.74
CA GLY A 693 19.20 36.59 8.22
C GLY A 693 18.53 35.31 8.72
N LYS A 694 17.50 35.46 9.57
CA LYS A 694 16.44 34.46 9.78
C LYS A 694 15.38 34.69 8.70
N ILE A 695 14.97 33.65 7.98
CA ILE A 695 13.84 33.74 7.04
C ILE A 695 12.58 33.95 7.89
N ASP A 696 11.96 35.12 7.79
CA ASP A 696 10.59 35.31 8.27
C ASP A 696 9.64 34.65 7.25
N ASN A 697 8.90 33.65 7.74
CA ASN A 697 7.89 32.77 7.12
C ASN A 697 7.46 33.03 5.68
#